data_AF-E4X7Z7-F1
#
_entry.id   AF-E4X7Z7-F1
#
_cell.length_a   1.000
_cell.length_b   1.000
_cell.length_c   1.000
_cell.angle_alpha   90.00
_cell.angle_beta   90.00
_cell.angle_gamma   90.00
#
_symmetry.space_group_name_H-M   'P 1'
#
loop_
_entity.id
_entity.type
_entity.pdbx_description
1 polymer ?
#
loop_
_entity_poly.entity_id
_entity_poly.type
_entity_poly.pdbx_seq_one_letter_code
_entity_poly.pdbx_strand_id
1 'polypeptide(L)'
;MSLFGGNDVHVQEDESEFDDEFDQQRIDEAVANQLPDLSSDDEDFEPSQYHRGMRRNEGASHNLTSSFGEPSTDASPVAYHSRIPRPVSSPQRESSADRQASHGELAELRQLYSAAQRRIQDLDHQLSYSKQELEETNKLKIHDQDMATMQLREKDEHLLALRSQLDSSERASYEFSKKCDARETELNHVRQQNDEMQKRIVTQEAQLQSLENELRIAHSDDALTKAKYNHERIVDEMRRQHKELVDDLSEEIRALKNKLIEEEEARKQAQAHSEEVEKNRKRDMIENGETINRLNTLLRQAQHHQQIMPSVVDTVAKKIDFEDSEFTFDGACTPLDVRKTMELNLTKNQNSDLQKRYDQLEVKFRDTREQLQDSISDCELAVKEKKLLEDQLLKAREELARIDTDTQKLKISFEDEKRDALVQLEDDLKKHYQKSLSIQSENLRHELNSAKEKEVNALTRELAEKSAEIKELQTSLDEIKNDYVELSRQNTNTESDNLSKTYNAELQARVERAETALKNIEQENAALLRRIQTSAQPKDGEEELKKRHAREKEHWGKEKRRLESKLRHVSMHSSRSSSPTTSTRSLSTTQTSTPRGVSHEEFAKLQSQFNSVKLKYTETLTKVKAECNEAIQKIKDKNNERLKREVMAEQKRTSEKLREYYKNILGKILAEKSDRIDHLL
;
A
#
# COMPACT_ATOMS: atom_id res chain seq x y z
N MET A 1 32.39 -39.02 -4.20
CA MET A 1 32.42 -38.80 -2.73
C MET A 1 31.92 -37.40 -2.46
N SER A 2 30.68 -37.27 -2.03
CA SER A 2 30.13 -36.05 -1.44
C SER A 2 29.08 -36.49 -0.42
N LEU A 3 29.35 -36.16 0.83
CA LEU A 3 28.59 -36.43 2.04
C LEU A 3 27.83 -35.15 2.39
N PHE A 4 26.51 -35.17 2.35
CA PHE A 4 25.56 -34.30 3.09
C PHE A 4 24.18 -34.90 2.76
N GLY A 5 23.44 -35.60 3.64
CA GLY A 5 23.30 -35.42 5.08
C GLY A 5 21.98 -34.68 5.33
N GLY A 6 20.85 -35.31 5.00
CA GLY A 6 19.51 -34.81 5.24
C GLY A 6 19.13 -34.98 6.72
N ASN A 7 18.77 -33.88 7.36
CA ASN A 7 18.08 -33.90 8.64
C ASN A 7 16.57 -33.84 8.36
N ASP A 8 15.90 -34.99 8.49
CA ASP A 8 14.46 -35.07 8.67
C ASP A 8 14.12 -34.52 10.06
N VAL A 9 13.56 -33.31 10.09
CA VAL A 9 12.88 -32.78 11.27
C VAL A 9 11.44 -33.25 11.19
N HIS A 10 11.14 -34.29 11.96
CA HIS A 10 9.78 -34.75 12.20
C HIS A 10 9.08 -33.72 13.09
N VAL A 11 8.28 -32.83 12.48
CA VAL A 11 7.38 -31.93 13.20
C VAL A 11 6.17 -32.76 13.62
N GLN A 12 6.09 -33.11 14.90
CA GLN A 12 4.83 -33.52 15.52
C GLN A 12 3.95 -32.27 15.58
N GLU A 13 2.87 -32.27 14.80
CA GLU A 13 1.79 -31.31 14.96
C GLU A 13 0.99 -31.74 16.21
N ASP A 14 1.32 -31.14 17.35
CA ASP A 14 0.48 -31.16 18.54
C ASP A 14 -0.81 -30.37 18.21
N GLU A 15 -1.91 -31.10 18.05
CA GLU A 15 -3.26 -30.56 18.08
C GLU A 15 -3.55 -30.06 19.52
N SER A 16 -3.07 -28.86 19.86
CA SER A 16 -3.51 -28.17 21.07
C SER A 16 -4.89 -27.56 20.81
N GLU A 17 -5.90 -28.24 21.32
CA GLU A 17 -7.26 -27.78 21.54
C GLU A 17 -7.23 -26.35 22.12
N PHE A 18 -7.77 -25.39 21.36
CA PHE A 18 -7.88 -23.99 21.76
C PHE A 18 -8.88 -23.89 22.92
N ASP A 19 -8.39 -23.59 24.12
CA ASP A 19 -9.19 -23.45 25.33
C ASP A 19 -9.66 -22.00 25.49
N ASP A 20 -10.76 -21.66 24.82
CA ASP A 20 -11.40 -20.33 24.82
C ASP A 20 -11.71 -19.81 26.24
N GLU A 21 -11.82 -20.71 27.23
CA GLU A 21 -12.14 -20.36 28.62
C GLU A 21 -10.95 -19.69 29.34
N PHE A 22 -9.71 -20.00 28.93
CA PHE A 22 -8.50 -19.41 29.53
C PHE A 22 -8.23 -17.99 29.04
N ASP A 23 -8.50 -17.71 27.75
CA ASP A 23 -8.35 -16.37 27.19
C ASP A 23 -9.45 -15.42 27.67
N GLN A 24 -10.66 -15.93 27.92
CA GLN A 24 -11.74 -15.15 28.52
C GLN A 24 -11.38 -14.71 29.95
N GLN A 25 -10.78 -15.59 30.77
CA GLN A 25 -10.30 -15.24 32.11
C GLN A 25 -9.20 -14.18 32.09
N ARG A 26 -8.28 -14.22 31.12
CA ARG A 26 -7.23 -13.20 30.96
C ARG A 26 -7.79 -11.82 30.60
N ILE A 27 -8.85 -11.79 29.79
CA ILE A 27 -9.51 -10.53 29.40
C ILE A 27 -10.27 -9.95 30.59
N ASP A 28 -11.00 -10.78 31.34
CA ASP A 28 -11.77 -10.33 32.51
C ASP A 28 -10.84 -9.81 33.63
N GLU A 29 -9.69 -10.44 33.84
CA GLU A 29 -8.67 -10.01 34.82
C GLU A 29 -7.96 -8.71 34.39
N ALA A 30 -7.81 -8.47 33.08
CA ALA A 30 -7.28 -7.22 32.55
C ALA A 30 -8.28 -6.05 32.65
N VAL A 31 -9.58 -6.33 32.57
CA VAL A 31 -10.65 -5.32 32.73
C VAL A 31 -10.85 -4.94 34.20
N ALA A 32 -10.72 -5.89 35.12
CA ALA A 32 -10.83 -5.63 36.56
C ALA A 32 -9.71 -4.71 37.10
N ASN A 33 -8.53 -4.71 36.47
CA ASN A 33 -7.37 -3.94 36.90
C ASN A 33 -7.23 -2.53 36.28
N GLN A 34 -8.18 -2.09 35.43
CA GLN A 34 -8.11 -0.78 34.74
C GLN A 34 -9.22 0.21 35.10
N LEU A 35 -10.01 -0.04 36.14
CA LEU A 35 -10.95 0.96 36.68
C LEU A 35 -10.28 1.75 37.81
N PRO A 36 -9.77 2.98 37.57
CA PRO A 36 -9.48 3.89 38.66
C PRO A 36 -10.79 4.28 39.33
N ASP A 37 -10.78 4.14 40.66
CA ASP A 37 -11.80 4.56 41.61
C ASP A 37 -12.14 6.04 41.41
N LEU A 38 -13.29 6.32 40.81
CA LEU A 38 -13.87 7.67 40.71
C LEU A 38 -14.80 7.89 41.90
N SER A 39 -14.20 8.00 43.08
CA SER A 39 -14.85 8.58 44.25
C SER A 39 -14.52 10.07 44.35
N SER A 40 -15.57 10.87 44.11
CA SER A 40 -15.88 12.18 44.69
C SER A 40 -14.73 13.18 44.95
N ASP A 41 -14.67 14.21 44.11
CA ASP A 41 -14.29 15.56 44.55
C ASP A 41 -15.30 16.53 43.94
N ASP A 42 -16.47 16.56 44.59
CA ASP A 42 -17.38 17.71 44.55
C ASP A 42 -16.68 18.84 45.33
N GLU A 43 -16.59 20.03 44.74
CA GLU A 43 -16.77 21.37 45.33
C GLU A 43 -16.23 22.42 44.33
N ASP A 44 -16.91 23.57 44.28
CA ASP A 44 -16.59 24.79 43.51
C ASP A 44 -16.94 24.86 42.00
N PHE A 45 -18.24 24.97 41.70
CA PHE A 45 -18.71 25.64 40.48
C PHE A 45 -19.69 26.78 40.84
N GLU A 46 -19.17 28.00 40.98
CA GLU A 46 -20.00 29.20 41.08
C GLU A 46 -20.67 29.54 39.72
N PRO A 47 -21.99 29.81 39.69
CA PRO A 47 -22.66 30.25 38.47
C PRO A 47 -22.43 31.75 38.23
N SER A 48 -21.64 32.09 37.22
CA SER A 48 -21.47 33.48 36.80
C SER A 48 -22.76 34.04 36.17
N GLN A 49 -23.26 35.10 36.78
CA GLN A 49 -24.34 35.95 36.28
C GLN A 49 -23.89 36.71 35.01
N TYR A 50 -24.21 36.20 33.81
CA TYR A 50 -24.02 36.97 32.58
C TYR A 50 -25.17 36.80 31.57
N HIS A 51 -26.39 37.18 31.96
CA HIS A 51 -27.44 37.51 30.99
C HIS A 51 -28.27 38.72 31.48
N ARG A 52 -27.65 39.91 31.51
CA ARG A 52 -28.38 41.18 31.54
C ARG A 52 -27.55 42.29 30.93
N GLY A 53 -27.93 42.74 29.74
CA GLY A 53 -27.42 43.99 29.15
C GLY A 53 -27.01 43.92 27.69
N MET A 54 -27.95 43.70 26.77
CA MET A 54 -27.77 44.03 25.36
C MET A 54 -29.00 44.78 24.85
N ARG A 55 -29.14 46.04 25.28
CA ARG A 55 -29.92 47.08 24.60
C ARG A 55 -29.35 48.47 24.95
N ARG A 56 -28.61 49.04 23.99
CA ARG A 56 -28.37 50.47 23.67
C ARG A 56 -26.94 50.60 23.12
N ASN A 57 -26.80 50.83 21.81
CA ASN A 57 -26.62 52.15 21.19
C ASN A 57 -25.28 52.80 21.59
N GLU A 58 -24.33 52.90 20.66
CA GLU A 58 -23.89 54.18 20.08
C GLU A 58 -22.71 53.95 19.11
N GLY A 59 -22.63 54.85 18.13
CA GLY A 59 -21.80 54.70 16.96
C GLY A 59 -20.35 55.10 17.18
N ALA A 60 -19.47 54.49 16.40
CA ALA A 60 -18.12 54.97 16.19
C ALA A 60 -17.76 54.71 14.72
N SER A 61 -17.82 55.80 13.97
CA SER A 61 -17.27 56.00 12.64
C SER A 61 -15.78 55.70 12.60
N HIS A 62 -15.34 54.86 11.67
CA HIS A 62 -13.97 54.89 11.17
C HIS A 62 -13.99 54.76 9.64
N ASN A 63 -13.80 55.90 8.98
CA ASN A 63 -13.20 55.95 7.67
C ASN A 63 -11.68 55.73 7.81
N LEU A 64 -11.12 54.93 6.90
CA LEU A 64 -10.00 55.26 6.00
C LEU A 64 -9.20 53.99 5.65
N THR A 65 -9.30 53.56 4.39
CA THR A 65 -8.11 53.20 3.60
C THR A 65 -8.42 53.35 2.11
N SER A 66 -7.88 54.44 1.57
CA SER A 66 -7.62 54.65 0.14
C SER A 66 -6.41 53.80 -0.27
N SER A 67 -6.49 53.10 -1.41
CA SER A 67 -5.42 53.13 -2.42
C SER A 67 -5.84 52.41 -3.72
N PHE A 68 -5.69 53.15 -4.84
CA PHE A 68 -5.35 52.76 -6.22
C PHE A 68 -6.36 53.10 -7.33
N GLY A 69 -5.95 54.03 -8.21
CA GLY A 69 -6.35 54.08 -9.62
C GLY A 69 -6.72 55.46 -10.15
N GLU A 70 -5.73 56.28 -10.52
CA GLU A 70 -5.85 57.30 -11.58
C GLU A 70 -5.04 56.80 -12.80
N PRO A 71 -5.35 57.22 -14.06
CA PRO A 71 -5.58 58.62 -14.43
C PRO A 71 -6.68 58.91 -15.47
N SER A 72 -7.22 60.14 -15.45
CA SER A 72 -7.60 60.85 -16.67
C SER A 72 -7.69 62.36 -16.46
N THR A 73 -7.00 63.07 -17.34
CA THR A 73 -7.00 64.50 -17.64
C THR A 73 -8.38 65.05 -18.02
N ASP A 74 -8.80 66.21 -17.48
CA ASP A 74 -9.07 67.42 -18.29
C ASP A 74 -9.59 68.63 -17.47
N ALA A 75 -8.95 69.77 -17.74
CA ALA A 75 -9.43 71.16 -17.81
C ALA A 75 -10.43 71.75 -16.77
N SER A 76 -9.98 72.74 -15.99
CA SER A 76 -10.28 74.19 -16.19
C SER A 76 -10.17 75.01 -14.87
N PRO A 77 -9.58 76.22 -14.86
CA PRO A 77 -9.42 77.04 -13.65
C PRO A 77 -10.46 78.16 -13.56
N VAL A 78 -11.03 78.40 -12.37
CA VAL A 78 -11.73 79.65 -12.05
C VAL A 78 -11.15 80.24 -10.76
N ALA A 79 -10.53 81.41 -10.94
CA ALA A 79 -9.97 82.25 -9.90
C ALA A 79 -11.06 82.91 -9.04
N TYR A 80 -10.81 83.11 -7.74
CA TYR A 80 -11.51 84.14 -6.98
C TYR A 80 -10.55 84.94 -6.07
N HIS A 81 -10.68 86.26 -6.23
CA HIS A 81 -9.85 87.31 -5.67
C HIS A 81 -10.05 87.53 -4.17
N SER A 82 -8.94 87.83 -3.52
CA SER A 82 -8.80 88.31 -2.16
C SER A 82 -9.04 89.83 -2.02
N ARG A 83 -9.76 90.20 -0.96
CA ARG A 83 -9.56 91.35 -0.04
C ARG A 83 -9.52 92.79 -0.61
N ILE A 84 -10.50 93.61 -0.19
CA ILE A 84 -10.36 95.07 0.00
C ILE A 84 -10.89 95.43 1.42
N PRO A 85 -10.21 96.31 2.21
CA PRO A 85 -10.59 96.68 3.58
C PRO A 85 -11.58 97.87 3.64
N ARG A 86 -12.36 97.93 4.74
CA ARG A 86 -13.25 99.04 5.09
C ARG A 86 -12.48 100.22 5.71
N PRO A 87 -12.82 101.49 5.44
CA PRO A 87 -12.30 102.62 6.18
C PRO A 87 -13.16 102.93 7.43
N VAL A 88 -12.44 103.31 8.48
CA VAL A 88 -12.92 103.80 9.77
C VAL A 88 -13.13 105.32 9.65
N SER A 89 -14.31 105.82 10.02
CA SER A 89 -14.56 107.25 10.13
C SER A 89 -15.15 107.58 11.50
N SER A 90 -14.35 108.28 12.30
CA SER A 90 -14.68 108.94 13.56
C SER A 90 -15.64 110.13 13.34
N PRO A 91 -16.49 110.51 14.31
CA PRO A 91 -17.10 111.83 14.32
C PRO A 91 -16.34 112.78 15.25
N GLN A 92 -15.86 113.89 14.68
CA GLN A 92 -15.39 115.07 15.40
C GLN A 92 -16.58 115.80 16.05
N ARG A 93 -16.41 116.10 17.35
CA ARG A 93 -17.07 117.18 18.07
C ARG A 93 -16.77 118.51 17.38
N GLU A 94 -17.80 119.30 17.09
CA GLU A 94 -17.73 120.75 17.26
C GLU A 94 -19.04 121.28 17.85
N SER A 95 -18.86 122.21 18.77
CA SER A 95 -19.82 122.91 19.59
C SER A 95 -20.26 124.24 18.95
N SER A 96 -21.40 124.75 19.44
CA SER A 96 -21.63 126.14 19.88
C SER A 96 -22.68 126.99 19.13
N ALA A 97 -23.23 127.92 19.93
CA ALA A 97 -24.19 129.00 19.65
C ALA A 97 -25.67 128.58 19.57
N ASP A 98 -26.46 128.61 20.65
CA ASP A 98 -26.85 129.74 21.50
C ASP A 98 -27.71 130.78 20.76
N ARG A 99 -29.04 130.74 21.00
CA ARG A 99 -29.92 131.85 21.41
C ARG A 99 -31.36 131.78 20.87
N GLN A 100 -32.24 131.72 21.87
CA GLN A 100 -33.44 132.53 22.04
C GLN A 100 -34.74 132.18 21.29
N ALA A 101 -35.68 131.84 22.16
CA ALA A 101 -37.04 132.37 22.24
C ALA A 101 -38.13 131.70 21.38
N SER A 102 -39.12 131.22 22.14
CA SER A 102 -40.48 130.84 21.75
C SER A 102 -40.61 129.78 20.66
N HIS A 103 -40.67 128.50 21.05
CA HIS A 103 -41.50 127.48 20.39
C HIS A 103 -41.56 126.21 21.26
N GLY A 104 -42.34 126.26 22.35
CA GLY A 104 -42.49 125.15 23.30
C GLY A 104 -43.01 123.86 22.66
N GLU A 105 -43.92 123.95 21.68
CA GLU A 105 -44.54 122.75 21.11
C GLU A 105 -43.83 122.26 19.83
N LEU A 106 -43.28 123.18 19.02
CA LEU A 106 -42.69 122.83 17.71
C LEU A 106 -41.28 122.24 17.85
N ALA A 107 -40.53 122.61 18.89
CA ALA A 107 -39.26 121.99 19.23
C ALA A 107 -39.46 120.58 19.81
N GLU A 108 -40.46 120.40 20.68
CA GLU A 108 -40.85 119.08 21.20
C GLU A 108 -41.31 118.14 20.09
N LEU A 109 -42.12 118.62 19.13
CA LEU A 109 -42.52 117.86 17.94
C LEU A 109 -41.32 117.42 17.08
N ARG A 110 -40.33 118.29 16.88
CA ARG A 110 -39.10 117.93 16.14
C ARG A 110 -38.26 116.90 16.91
N GLN A 111 -38.18 117.01 18.23
CA GLN A 111 -37.46 116.07 19.07
C GLN A 111 -38.15 114.69 19.06
N LEU A 112 -39.48 114.65 19.21
CA LEU A 112 -40.30 113.44 19.11
C LEU A 112 -40.22 112.81 17.71
N TYR A 113 -40.26 113.61 16.65
CA TYR A 113 -40.06 113.10 15.29
C TYR A 113 -38.67 112.51 15.09
N SER A 114 -37.61 113.18 15.58
CA SER A 114 -36.23 112.65 15.51
C SER A 114 -36.04 111.38 16.36
N ALA A 115 -36.76 111.26 17.47
CA ALA A 115 -36.74 110.08 18.33
C ALA A 115 -37.50 108.92 17.69
N ALA A 116 -38.66 109.20 17.08
CA ALA A 116 -39.42 108.23 16.29
C ALA A 116 -38.62 107.75 15.08
N GLN A 117 -37.92 108.65 14.37
CA GLN A 117 -37.10 108.30 13.22
C GLN A 117 -35.88 107.44 13.61
N ARG A 118 -35.22 107.75 14.74
CA ARG A 118 -34.19 106.88 15.31
C ARG A 118 -34.74 105.53 15.71
N ARG A 119 -35.93 105.49 16.33
CA ARG A 119 -36.58 104.23 16.71
C ARG A 119 -36.94 103.37 15.50
N ILE A 120 -37.38 103.98 14.40
CA ILE A 120 -37.63 103.27 13.13
C ILE A 120 -36.33 102.70 12.58
N GLN A 121 -35.24 103.47 12.56
CA GLN A 121 -33.93 102.99 12.11
C GLN A 121 -33.39 101.84 12.99
N ASP A 122 -33.57 101.94 14.31
CA ASP A 122 -33.20 100.86 15.24
C ASP A 122 -34.03 99.59 15.00
N LEU A 123 -35.34 99.75 14.75
CA LEU A 123 -36.23 98.63 14.42
C LEU A 123 -35.89 98.01 13.06
N ASP A 124 -35.54 98.81 12.06
CA ASP A 124 -35.07 98.33 10.75
C ASP A 124 -33.74 97.57 10.88
N HIS A 125 -32.81 98.07 11.69
CA HIS A 125 -31.57 97.35 11.99
C HIS A 125 -31.82 96.04 12.75
N GLN A 126 -32.73 96.03 13.72
CA GLN A 126 -33.12 94.80 14.43
C GLN A 126 -33.81 93.79 13.51
N LEU A 127 -34.67 94.25 12.60
CA LEU A 127 -35.29 93.42 11.57
C LEU A 127 -34.26 92.86 10.60
N SER A 128 -33.30 93.67 10.15
CA SER A 128 -32.21 93.24 9.29
C SER A 128 -31.34 92.19 9.98
N TYR A 129 -31.02 92.38 11.26
CA TYR A 129 -30.22 91.43 12.04
C TYR A 129 -30.98 90.12 12.24
N SER A 130 -32.26 90.18 12.63
CA SER A 130 -33.11 89.00 12.80
C SER A 130 -33.31 88.23 11.50
N LYS A 131 -33.40 88.95 10.36
CA LYS A 131 -33.47 88.33 9.03
C LYS A 131 -32.16 87.63 8.66
N GLN A 132 -31.03 88.27 8.94
CA GLN A 132 -29.72 87.65 8.71
C GLN A 132 -29.53 86.39 9.58
N GLU A 133 -29.91 86.44 10.86
CA GLU A 133 -29.84 85.30 11.77
C GLU A 133 -30.77 84.16 11.32
N LEU A 134 -31.98 84.47 10.84
CA LEU A 134 -32.88 83.48 10.22
C LEU A 134 -32.31 82.88 8.93
N GLU A 135 -31.65 83.67 8.09
CA GLU A 135 -31.00 83.17 6.88
C GLU A 135 -29.80 82.27 7.20
N GLU A 136 -29.00 82.62 8.21
CA GLU A 136 -27.86 81.82 8.67
C GLU A 136 -28.32 80.49 9.30
N THR A 137 -29.34 80.53 10.16
CA THR A 137 -29.91 79.31 10.75
C THR A 137 -30.57 78.41 9.71
N ASN A 138 -31.22 78.99 8.68
CA ASN A 138 -31.80 78.20 7.59
C ASN A 138 -30.71 77.55 6.71
N LYS A 139 -29.61 78.26 6.42
CA LYS A 139 -28.45 77.67 5.73
C LYS A 139 -27.84 76.52 6.51
N LEU A 140 -27.73 76.65 7.83
CA LEU A 140 -27.21 75.57 8.69
C LEU A 140 -28.13 74.34 8.65
N LYS A 141 -29.46 74.53 8.73
CA LYS A 141 -30.44 73.43 8.62
C LYS A 141 -30.38 72.71 7.28
N ILE A 142 -30.22 73.44 6.17
CA ILE A 142 -30.07 72.84 4.84
C ILE A 142 -28.79 72.01 4.79
N HIS A 143 -27.67 72.54 5.30
CA HIS A 143 -26.41 71.80 5.36
C HIS A 143 -26.52 70.52 6.21
N ASP A 144 -27.15 70.59 7.39
CA ASP A 144 -27.36 69.41 8.24
C ASP A 144 -28.26 68.37 7.56
N GLN A 145 -29.29 68.82 6.83
CA GLN A 145 -30.14 67.95 6.03
C GLN A 145 -29.33 67.28 4.90
N ASP A 146 -28.52 68.03 4.16
CA ASP A 146 -27.67 67.48 3.09
C ASP A 146 -26.68 66.44 3.63
N MET A 147 -26.04 66.72 4.78
CA MET A 147 -25.15 65.78 5.46
C MET A 147 -25.88 64.50 5.89
N ALA A 148 -27.08 64.62 6.46
CA ALA A 148 -27.90 63.46 6.82
C ALA A 148 -28.31 62.63 5.59
N THR A 149 -28.64 63.30 4.48
CA THR A 149 -29.02 62.64 3.22
C THR A 149 -27.83 61.90 2.60
N MET A 150 -26.63 62.48 2.68
CA MET A 150 -25.39 61.84 2.23
C MET A 150 -25.06 60.59 3.04
N GLN A 151 -25.14 60.66 4.37
CA GLN A 151 -24.95 59.49 5.25
C GLN A 151 -25.97 58.37 4.99
N LEU A 152 -27.20 58.72 4.63
CA LEU A 152 -28.22 57.75 4.23
C LEU A 152 -27.84 57.04 2.93
N ARG A 153 -27.36 57.77 1.91
CA ARG A 153 -26.87 57.17 0.66
C ARG A 153 -25.68 56.24 0.88
N GLU A 154 -24.70 56.65 1.70
CA GLU A 154 -23.55 55.81 2.04
C GLU A 154 -23.99 54.49 2.71
N LYS A 155 -24.98 54.55 3.60
CA LYS A 155 -25.55 53.35 4.24
C LYS A 155 -26.29 52.46 3.24
N ASP A 156 -27.05 53.04 2.31
CA ASP A 156 -27.75 52.28 1.27
C ASP A 156 -26.76 51.59 0.32
N GLU A 157 -25.69 52.26 -0.07
CA GLU A 157 -24.60 51.68 -0.88
C GLU A 157 -23.91 50.54 -0.15
N HIS A 158 -23.61 50.72 1.15
CA HIS A 158 -23.02 49.66 1.98
C HIS A 158 -23.96 48.45 2.13
N LEU A 159 -25.26 48.67 2.31
CA LEU A 159 -26.26 47.59 2.33
C LEU A 159 -26.35 46.86 0.99
N LEU A 160 -26.24 47.58 -0.13
CA LEU A 160 -26.21 46.96 -1.46
C LEU A 160 -24.96 46.09 -1.64
N ALA A 161 -23.79 46.57 -1.19
CA ALA A 161 -22.55 45.82 -1.24
C ALA A 161 -22.63 44.55 -0.38
N LEU A 162 -23.17 44.63 0.84
CA LEU A 162 -23.38 43.47 1.71
C LEU A 162 -24.35 42.46 1.11
N ARG A 163 -25.44 42.90 0.47
CA ARG A 163 -26.37 42.01 -0.24
C ARG A 163 -25.69 41.30 -1.40
N SER A 164 -24.87 42.02 -2.19
CA SER A 164 -24.12 41.42 -3.29
C SER A 164 -23.09 40.39 -2.79
N GLN A 165 -22.43 40.65 -1.64
CA GLN A 165 -21.53 39.68 -1.01
C GLN A 165 -22.27 38.45 -0.50
N LEU A 166 -23.45 38.63 0.11
CA LEU A 166 -24.28 37.52 0.57
C LEU A 166 -24.71 36.64 -0.61
N ASP A 167 -25.23 37.22 -1.70
CA ASP A 167 -25.61 36.49 -2.91
C ASP A 167 -24.43 35.71 -3.51
N SER A 168 -23.23 36.31 -3.52
CA SER A 168 -22.01 35.64 -4.00
C SER A 168 -21.63 34.47 -3.10
N SER A 169 -21.76 34.63 -1.78
CA SER A 169 -21.47 33.58 -0.80
C SER A 169 -22.45 32.42 -0.92
N GLU A 170 -23.74 32.71 -1.10
CA GLU A 170 -24.78 31.70 -1.29
C GLU A 170 -24.56 30.89 -2.57
N ARG A 171 -24.21 31.55 -3.68
CA ARG A 171 -23.85 30.85 -4.93
C ARG A 171 -22.62 29.98 -4.76
N ALA A 172 -21.58 30.47 -4.09
CA ALA A 172 -20.37 29.69 -3.82
C ALA A 172 -20.68 28.46 -2.94
N SER A 173 -21.54 28.62 -1.92
CA SER A 173 -21.99 27.52 -1.07
C SER A 173 -22.81 26.48 -1.85
N TYR A 174 -23.70 26.93 -2.73
CA TYR A 174 -24.48 26.04 -3.60
C TYR A 174 -23.59 25.25 -4.57
N GLU A 175 -22.63 25.91 -5.21
CA GLU A 175 -21.65 25.23 -6.08
C GLU A 175 -20.79 24.22 -5.31
N PHE A 176 -20.40 24.55 -4.08
CA PHE A 176 -19.66 23.64 -3.22
C PHE A 176 -20.50 22.41 -2.86
N SER A 177 -21.79 22.59 -2.49
CA SER A 177 -22.72 21.49 -2.25
C SER A 177 -22.83 20.58 -3.48
N LYS A 178 -23.06 21.17 -4.66
CA LYS A 178 -23.16 20.41 -5.92
C LYS A 178 -21.88 19.61 -6.22
N LYS A 179 -20.70 20.14 -5.91
CA LYS A 179 -19.42 19.42 -6.04
C LYS A 179 -19.28 18.29 -5.02
N CYS A 180 -19.81 18.45 -3.81
CA CYS A 180 -19.84 17.38 -2.81
C CYS A 180 -20.75 16.24 -3.26
N ASP A 181 -21.96 16.55 -3.74
CA ASP A 181 -22.91 15.55 -4.25
C ASP A 181 -22.33 14.78 -5.44
N ALA A 182 -21.67 15.49 -6.39
CA ALA A 182 -21.00 14.86 -7.52
C ALA A 182 -19.83 13.95 -7.09
N ARG A 183 -19.11 14.32 -6.04
CA ARG A 183 -18.03 13.48 -5.50
C ARG A 183 -18.59 12.27 -4.77
N GLU A 184 -19.72 12.40 -4.09
CA GLU A 184 -20.40 11.29 -3.42
C GLU A 184 -20.91 10.26 -4.43
N THR A 185 -21.48 10.69 -5.56
CA THR A 185 -21.89 9.79 -6.64
C THR A 185 -20.70 9.08 -7.28
N GLU A 186 -19.59 9.78 -7.53
CA GLU A 186 -18.35 9.17 -8.03
C GLU A 186 -17.79 8.13 -7.04
N LEU A 187 -17.77 8.44 -5.74
CA LEU A 187 -17.28 7.54 -4.70
C LEU A 187 -18.17 6.29 -4.58
N ASN A 188 -19.49 6.44 -4.72
CA ASN A 188 -20.42 5.31 -4.79
C ASN A 188 -20.22 4.45 -6.04
N HIS A 189 -19.89 5.06 -7.19
CA HIS A 189 -19.55 4.30 -8.40
C HIS A 189 -18.26 3.48 -8.22
N VAL A 190 -17.22 4.07 -7.62
CA VAL A 190 -15.97 3.36 -7.31
C VAL A 190 -16.20 2.22 -6.31
N ARG A 191 -17.06 2.42 -5.29
CA ARG A 191 -17.45 1.35 -4.37
C ARG A 191 -18.12 0.19 -5.10
N GLN A 192 -19.06 0.49 -6.01
CA GLN A 192 -19.72 -0.53 -6.82
C GLN A 192 -18.72 -1.30 -7.71
N GLN A 193 -17.77 -0.61 -8.35
CA GLN A 193 -16.73 -1.25 -9.15
C GLN A 193 -15.83 -2.16 -8.30
N ASN A 194 -15.47 -1.74 -7.09
CA ASN A 194 -14.71 -2.57 -6.15
C ASN A 194 -15.50 -3.81 -5.72
N ASP A 195 -16.79 -3.68 -5.42
CA ASP A 195 -17.64 -4.83 -5.07
C ASP A 195 -17.77 -5.83 -6.23
N GLU A 196 -17.87 -5.34 -7.47
CA GLU A 196 -17.87 -6.18 -8.67
C GLU A 196 -16.52 -6.88 -8.87
N MET A 197 -15.40 -6.17 -8.67
CA MET A 197 -14.07 -6.74 -8.74
C MET A 197 -13.87 -7.82 -7.66
N GLN A 198 -14.29 -7.58 -6.42
CA GLN A 198 -14.23 -8.54 -5.33
C GLN A 198 -15.02 -9.81 -5.68
N LYS A 199 -16.22 -9.68 -6.26
CA LYS A 199 -17.01 -10.83 -6.74
C LYS A 199 -16.31 -11.61 -7.84
N ARG A 200 -15.63 -10.94 -8.77
CA ARG A 200 -14.81 -11.60 -9.81
C ARG A 200 -13.66 -12.38 -9.20
N ILE A 201 -12.93 -11.80 -8.24
CA ILE A 201 -11.83 -12.45 -7.53
C ILE A 201 -12.33 -13.73 -6.85
N VAL A 202 -13.41 -13.65 -6.07
CA VAL A 202 -13.99 -14.82 -5.39
C VAL A 202 -14.41 -15.91 -6.39
N THR A 203 -14.97 -15.52 -7.55
CA THR A 203 -15.36 -16.48 -8.60
C THR A 203 -14.13 -17.14 -9.24
N GLN A 204 -13.07 -16.38 -9.49
CA GLN A 204 -11.81 -16.89 -10.05
C GLN A 204 -11.09 -17.81 -9.06
N GLU A 205 -11.07 -17.46 -7.77
CA GLU A 205 -10.53 -18.32 -6.71
C GLU A 205 -11.27 -19.65 -6.63
N ALA A 206 -12.61 -19.63 -6.70
CA ALA A 206 -13.42 -20.85 -6.73
C ALA A 206 -13.13 -21.71 -7.98
N GLN A 207 -12.93 -21.09 -9.15
CA GLN A 207 -12.54 -21.80 -10.38
C GLN A 207 -11.14 -22.42 -10.27
N LEU A 208 -10.16 -21.69 -9.72
CA LEU A 208 -8.81 -22.21 -9.50
C LEU A 208 -8.82 -23.39 -8.53
N GLN A 209 -9.56 -23.29 -7.42
CA GLN A 209 -9.71 -24.42 -6.48
C GLN A 209 -10.38 -25.64 -7.14
N SER A 210 -11.35 -25.42 -8.03
CA SER A 210 -11.97 -26.51 -8.81
C SER A 210 -10.95 -27.18 -9.73
N LEU A 211 -10.18 -26.39 -10.49
CA LEU A 211 -9.15 -26.91 -11.39
C LEU A 211 -8.01 -27.62 -10.64
N GLU A 212 -7.62 -27.11 -9.47
CA GLU A 212 -6.63 -27.76 -8.59
C GLU A 212 -7.14 -29.12 -8.08
N ASN A 213 -8.43 -29.22 -7.72
CA ASN A 213 -9.05 -30.48 -7.34
C ASN A 213 -9.14 -31.46 -8.53
N GLU A 214 -9.49 -30.99 -9.73
CA GLU A 214 -9.47 -31.81 -10.95
C GLU A 214 -8.06 -32.33 -11.27
N LEU A 215 -7.04 -31.49 -11.15
CA LEU A 215 -5.63 -31.89 -11.29
C LEU A 215 -5.23 -32.94 -10.25
N ARG A 216 -5.64 -32.76 -8.98
CA ARG A 216 -5.38 -33.74 -7.92
C ARG A 216 -6.01 -35.09 -8.23
N ILE A 217 -7.26 -35.10 -8.70
CA ILE A 217 -7.96 -36.32 -9.13
C ILE A 217 -7.22 -36.97 -10.31
N ALA A 218 -6.87 -36.19 -11.35
CA ALA A 218 -6.14 -36.69 -12.51
C ALA A 218 -4.78 -37.31 -12.15
N HIS A 219 -4.04 -36.68 -11.23
CA HIS A 219 -2.78 -37.23 -10.71
C HIS A 219 -3.01 -38.53 -9.92
N SER A 220 -4.10 -38.62 -9.16
CA SER A 220 -4.45 -39.85 -8.43
C SER A 220 -4.84 -40.98 -9.38
N ASP A 221 -5.53 -40.68 -10.48
CA ASP A 221 -5.90 -41.66 -11.52
C ASP A 221 -4.67 -42.14 -12.31
N ASP A 222 -3.71 -41.27 -12.62
CA ASP A 222 -2.44 -41.65 -13.24
C ASP A 222 -1.61 -42.55 -12.30
N ALA A 223 -1.57 -42.24 -11.00
CA ALA A 223 -0.93 -43.09 -10.00
C ALA A 223 -1.59 -44.48 -9.90
N LEU A 224 -2.92 -44.53 -9.90
CA LEU A 224 -3.70 -45.78 -9.92
C LEU A 224 -3.46 -46.57 -11.20
N THR A 225 -3.39 -45.91 -12.36
CA THR A 225 -3.16 -46.56 -13.65
C THR A 225 -1.75 -47.13 -13.72
N LYS A 226 -0.73 -46.39 -13.25
CA LYS A 226 0.65 -46.89 -13.11
C LYS A 226 0.73 -48.07 -12.15
N ALA A 227 0.02 -48.02 -11.02
CA ALA A 227 -0.03 -49.13 -10.07
C ALA A 227 -0.69 -50.38 -10.68
N LYS A 228 -1.80 -50.22 -11.40
CA LYS A 228 -2.47 -51.30 -12.14
C LYS A 228 -1.55 -51.92 -13.19
N TYR A 229 -0.88 -51.11 -14.01
CA TYR A 229 0.05 -51.59 -15.02
C TYR A 229 1.23 -52.34 -14.40
N ASN A 230 1.80 -51.83 -13.30
CA ASN A 230 2.88 -52.53 -12.59
C ASN A 230 2.39 -53.85 -11.98
N HIS A 231 1.18 -53.88 -11.41
CA HIS A 231 0.60 -55.11 -10.88
C HIS A 231 0.35 -56.14 -11.99
N GLU A 232 -0.20 -55.73 -13.12
CA GLU A 232 -0.40 -56.59 -14.30
C GLU A 232 0.93 -57.14 -14.82
N ARG A 233 1.97 -56.30 -14.91
CA ARG A 233 3.33 -56.74 -15.27
C ARG A 233 3.88 -57.79 -14.29
N ILE A 234 3.67 -57.62 -12.98
CA ILE A 234 4.09 -58.60 -11.97
C ILE A 234 3.30 -59.91 -12.12
N VAL A 235 1.99 -59.83 -12.37
CA VAL A 235 1.13 -61.01 -12.56
C VAL A 235 1.54 -61.78 -13.82
N ASP A 236 1.82 -61.09 -14.92
CA ASP A 236 2.25 -61.74 -16.17
C ASP A 236 3.65 -62.34 -16.04
N GLU A 237 4.55 -61.70 -15.31
CA GLU A 237 5.85 -62.27 -14.98
C GLU A 237 5.72 -63.53 -14.10
N MET A 238 4.83 -63.50 -13.10
CA MET A 238 4.52 -64.70 -12.30
C MET A 238 3.90 -65.82 -13.14
N ARG A 239 3.02 -65.49 -14.09
CA ARG A 239 2.46 -66.46 -15.05
C ARG A 239 3.54 -67.06 -15.94
N ARG A 240 4.49 -66.24 -16.41
CA ARG A 240 5.64 -66.69 -17.22
C ARG A 240 6.51 -67.66 -16.42
N GLN A 241 6.89 -67.28 -15.19
CA GLN A 241 7.68 -68.13 -14.30
C GLN A 241 6.97 -69.44 -13.96
N HIS A 242 5.66 -69.40 -13.71
CA HIS A 242 4.89 -70.61 -13.46
C HIS A 242 4.83 -71.52 -14.69
N LYS A 243 4.69 -70.94 -15.89
CA LYS A 243 4.72 -71.72 -17.14
C LYS A 243 6.08 -72.40 -17.34
N GLU A 244 7.17 -71.67 -17.15
CA GLU A 244 8.54 -72.23 -17.22
C GLU A 244 8.71 -73.39 -16.25
N LEU A 245 8.27 -73.24 -15.00
CA LEU A 245 8.30 -74.32 -14.02
C LEU A 245 7.45 -75.53 -14.43
N VAL A 246 6.27 -75.31 -15.01
CA VAL A 246 5.40 -76.39 -15.50
C VAL A 246 6.03 -77.11 -16.69
N ASP A 247 6.68 -76.38 -17.59
CA ASP A 247 7.38 -76.93 -18.74
C ASP A 247 8.59 -77.78 -18.27
N ASP A 248 9.40 -77.26 -17.33
CA ASP A 248 10.52 -77.99 -16.71
C ASP A 248 10.06 -79.29 -16.03
N LEU A 249 9.00 -79.22 -15.21
CA LEU A 249 8.43 -80.41 -14.56
C LEU A 249 7.86 -81.40 -15.58
N SER A 250 7.27 -80.90 -16.68
CA SER A 250 6.75 -81.75 -17.75
C SER A 250 7.88 -82.47 -18.50
N GLU A 251 9.01 -81.81 -18.72
CA GLU A 251 10.21 -82.42 -19.29
C GLU A 251 10.81 -83.45 -18.33
N GLU A 252 10.89 -83.16 -17.04
CA GLU A 252 11.36 -84.11 -16.03
C GLU A 252 10.46 -85.36 -15.95
N ILE A 253 9.14 -85.19 -15.95
CA ILE A 253 8.18 -86.29 -16.01
C ILE A 253 8.40 -87.12 -17.28
N ARG A 254 8.65 -86.48 -18.43
CA ARG A 254 8.93 -87.17 -19.69
C ARG A 254 10.24 -87.97 -19.61
N ALA A 255 11.29 -87.38 -19.05
CA ALA A 255 12.58 -88.05 -18.85
C ALA A 255 12.46 -89.25 -17.89
N LEU A 256 11.71 -89.11 -16.80
CA LEU A 256 11.45 -90.20 -15.85
C LEU A 256 10.61 -91.32 -16.49
N LYS A 257 9.62 -90.99 -17.31
CA LYS A 257 8.86 -92.00 -18.08
C LYS A 257 9.75 -92.76 -19.05
N ASN A 258 10.64 -92.09 -19.76
CA ASN A 258 11.59 -92.76 -20.66
C ASN A 258 12.54 -93.69 -19.89
N LYS A 259 13.10 -93.24 -18.77
CA LYS A 259 13.94 -94.09 -17.90
C LYS A 259 13.19 -95.32 -17.38
N LEU A 260 11.92 -95.16 -17.00
CA LEU A 260 11.09 -96.29 -16.57
C LEU A 260 10.89 -97.32 -17.69
N ILE A 261 10.63 -96.85 -18.92
CA ILE A 261 10.51 -97.72 -20.10
C ILE A 261 11.84 -98.45 -20.36
N GLU A 262 12.96 -97.75 -20.33
CA GLU A 262 14.30 -98.35 -20.49
C GLU A 262 14.58 -99.41 -19.41
N GLU A 263 14.21 -99.14 -18.15
CA GLU A 263 14.38 -100.12 -17.06
C GLU A 263 13.45 -101.33 -17.23
N GLU A 264 12.21 -101.14 -17.68
CA GLU A 264 11.30 -102.24 -17.99
C GLU A 264 11.81 -103.11 -19.17
N GLU A 265 12.36 -102.49 -20.21
CA GLU A 265 13.00 -103.19 -21.31
C GLU A 265 14.24 -103.96 -20.85
N ALA A 266 15.08 -103.35 -20.01
CA ALA A 266 16.23 -104.02 -19.40
C ALA A 266 15.82 -105.20 -18.51
N ARG A 267 14.73 -105.07 -17.72
CA ARG A 267 14.17 -106.17 -16.93
C ARG A 267 13.65 -107.31 -17.82
N LYS A 268 12.95 -106.99 -18.91
CA LYS A 268 12.49 -108.00 -19.88
C LYS A 268 13.65 -108.73 -20.53
N GLN A 269 14.71 -108.02 -20.92
CA GLN A 269 15.93 -108.61 -21.47
C GLN A 269 16.65 -109.49 -20.43
N ALA A 270 16.78 -109.05 -19.19
CA ALA A 270 17.36 -109.82 -18.10
C ALA A 270 16.54 -111.09 -17.81
N GLN A 271 15.22 -111.00 -17.82
CA GLN A 271 14.33 -112.15 -17.65
C GLN A 271 14.47 -113.15 -18.81
N ALA A 272 14.47 -112.67 -20.05
CA ALA A 272 14.69 -113.51 -21.24
C ALA A 272 16.06 -114.21 -21.18
N HIS A 273 17.11 -113.48 -20.78
CA HIS A 273 18.44 -114.06 -20.61
C HIS A 273 18.46 -115.11 -19.50
N SER A 274 17.80 -114.86 -18.36
CA SER A 274 17.66 -115.83 -17.28
C SER A 274 16.94 -117.11 -17.73
N GLU A 275 15.86 -116.99 -18.50
CA GLU A 275 15.14 -118.13 -19.08
C GLU A 275 16.00 -118.92 -20.06
N GLU A 276 16.86 -118.24 -20.84
CA GLU A 276 17.80 -118.88 -21.76
C GLU A 276 18.93 -119.62 -21.03
N VAL A 277 19.47 -119.04 -19.95
CA VAL A 277 20.43 -119.71 -19.07
C VAL A 277 19.79 -120.95 -18.42
N GLU A 278 18.52 -120.86 -18.00
CA GLU A 278 17.81 -122.01 -17.43
C GLU A 278 17.56 -123.12 -18.48
N LYS A 279 17.21 -122.74 -19.72
CA LYS A 279 17.10 -123.69 -20.84
C LYS A 279 18.43 -124.38 -21.13
N ASN A 280 19.53 -123.64 -21.17
CA ASN A 280 20.86 -124.20 -21.37
C ASN A 280 21.26 -125.13 -20.22
N ARG A 281 21.01 -124.75 -18.96
CA ARG A 281 21.24 -125.62 -17.79
C ARG A 281 20.44 -126.92 -17.87
N LYS A 282 19.18 -126.87 -18.32
CA LYS A 282 18.36 -128.07 -18.53
C LYS A 282 18.91 -128.95 -19.67
N ARG A 283 19.40 -128.34 -20.76
CA ARG A 283 20.06 -129.06 -21.86
C ARG A 283 21.34 -129.75 -21.39
N ASP A 284 22.21 -129.04 -20.67
CA ASP A 284 23.44 -129.60 -20.09
C ASP A 284 23.16 -130.73 -19.12
N MET A 285 22.08 -130.65 -18.34
CA MET A 285 21.67 -131.71 -17.42
C MET A 285 21.23 -132.97 -18.17
N ILE A 286 20.55 -132.82 -19.31
CA ILE A 286 20.17 -133.93 -20.20
C ILE A 286 21.41 -134.53 -20.86
N GLU A 287 22.27 -133.70 -21.46
CA GLU A 287 23.51 -134.15 -22.11
C GLU A 287 24.46 -134.84 -21.14
N ASN A 288 24.59 -134.33 -19.91
CA ASN A 288 25.35 -134.99 -18.85
C ASN A 288 24.68 -136.31 -18.42
N GLY A 289 23.35 -136.35 -18.33
CA GLY A 289 22.61 -137.59 -18.08
C GLY A 289 22.83 -138.65 -19.17
N GLU A 290 22.83 -138.24 -20.44
CA GLU A 290 23.14 -139.10 -21.59
C GLU A 290 24.60 -139.57 -21.59
N THR A 291 25.53 -138.69 -21.22
CA THR A 291 26.97 -139.01 -21.12
C THR A 291 27.22 -139.99 -19.98
N ILE A 292 26.59 -139.80 -18.83
CA ILE A 292 26.62 -140.76 -17.70
C ILE A 292 26.03 -142.09 -18.14
N ASN A 293 24.93 -142.10 -18.91
CA ASN A 293 24.36 -143.33 -19.45
C ASN A 293 25.30 -144.03 -20.43
N ARG A 294 25.97 -143.30 -21.33
CA ARG A 294 27.01 -143.85 -22.23
C ARG A 294 28.19 -144.41 -21.44
N LEU A 295 28.70 -143.69 -20.44
CA LEU A 295 29.79 -144.15 -19.57
C LEU A 295 29.38 -145.39 -18.77
N ASN A 296 28.16 -145.46 -18.24
CA ASN A 296 27.64 -146.66 -17.57
C ASN A 296 27.49 -147.84 -18.54
N THR A 297 27.18 -147.58 -19.81
CA THR A 297 27.13 -148.62 -20.85
C THR A 297 28.52 -149.14 -21.17
N LEU A 298 29.51 -148.23 -21.31
CA LEU A 298 30.93 -148.58 -21.50
C LEU A 298 31.51 -149.30 -20.28
N LEU A 299 31.14 -148.92 -19.06
CA LEU A 299 31.55 -149.61 -17.82
C LEU A 299 30.97 -151.03 -17.75
N ARG A 300 29.71 -151.22 -18.19
CA ARG A 300 29.08 -152.55 -18.31
C ARG A 300 29.73 -153.39 -19.42
N GLN A 301 30.17 -152.77 -20.51
CA GLN A 301 30.92 -153.43 -21.58
C GLN A 301 32.36 -153.78 -21.14
N ALA A 302 32.99 -152.96 -20.30
CA ALA A 302 34.34 -153.19 -19.78
C ALA A 302 34.41 -154.26 -18.66
N GLN A 303 33.29 -154.59 -18.00
CA GLN A 303 33.25 -155.60 -16.93
C GLN A 303 33.11 -157.06 -17.43
N HIS A 304 33.04 -157.32 -18.75
CA HIS A 304 32.79 -158.68 -19.25
C HIS A 304 33.99 -159.48 -19.79
N HIS A 305 35.18 -158.93 -20.09
CA HIS A 305 36.33 -159.74 -20.56
C HIS A 305 37.68 -159.22 -20.03
N GLN A 306 38.31 -160.00 -19.15
CA GLN A 306 39.60 -159.76 -18.47
C GLN A 306 40.78 -160.45 -19.19
N GLN A 307 41.91 -159.76 -19.38
CA GLN A 307 43.30 -160.17 -19.02
C GLN A 307 44.42 -159.45 -19.84
N ILE A 308 45.40 -158.86 -19.10
CA ILE A 308 46.87 -158.70 -19.38
C ILE A 308 47.39 -157.49 -20.23
N MET A 309 48.02 -156.51 -19.52
CA MET A 309 49.32 -155.73 -19.65
C MET A 309 50.14 -155.71 -20.98
N PRO A 310 51.20 -154.85 -21.22
CA PRO A 310 51.81 -153.68 -20.50
C PRO A 310 52.30 -152.45 -21.36
N SER A 311 52.75 -151.36 -20.68
CA SER A 311 53.79 -150.30 -21.03
C SER A 311 53.65 -149.47 -22.33
N VAL A 312 53.86 -148.13 -22.40
CA VAL A 312 55.08 -147.26 -22.29
C VAL A 312 54.57 -145.80 -22.42
N VAL A 313 54.76 -144.87 -21.47
CA VAL A 313 55.80 -143.82 -21.31
C VAL A 313 55.94 -142.77 -22.47
N ASP A 314 55.76 -141.50 -22.07
CA ASP A 314 56.38 -140.23 -22.52
C ASP A 314 55.90 -139.37 -23.72
N THR A 315 55.41 -138.18 -23.34
CA THR A 315 55.88 -136.82 -23.73
C THR A 315 55.37 -136.08 -24.99
N VAL A 316 55.34 -134.75 -24.81
CA VAL A 316 55.54 -133.64 -25.77
C VAL A 316 54.31 -132.95 -26.39
N ALA A 317 54.00 -131.79 -25.80
CA ALA A 317 53.95 -130.43 -26.37
C ALA A 317 53.22 -130.08 -27.70
N LYS A 318 52.81 -128.79 -27.70
CA LYS A 318 52.45 -127.86 -28.80
C LYS A 318 50.97 -127.88 -29.22
N LYS A 319 50.26 -126.75 -29.02
CA LYS A 319 50.10 -125.62 -29.97
C LYS A 319 49.46 -126.09 -31.28
N ILE A 320 48.28 -125.56 -31.62
CA ILE A 320 47.79 -125.32 -33.00
C ILE A 320 46.64 -124.31 -32.91
N ASP A 321 46.81 -123.23 -33.66
CA ASP A 321 45.81 -122.26 -34.11
C ASP A 321 44.86 -122.89 -35.14
N PHE A 322 43.67 -122.33 -35.35
CA PHE A 322 43.01 -122.38 -36.65
C PHE A 322 42.36 -121.03 -36.96
N GLU A 323 42.95 -120.35 -37.94
CA GLU A 323 42.35 -119.29 -38.74
C GLU A 323 41.22 -119.84 -39.64
N ASP A 324 40.30 -118.93 -39.95
CA ASP A 324 39.61 -118.67 -41.21
C ASP A 324 39.07 -119.80 -42.08
N SER A 325 37.77 -119.69 -42.39
CA SER A 325 37.24 -120.08 -43.68
C SER A 325 36.22 -119.04 -44.14
N GLU A 326 36.67 -118.16 -45.03
CA GLU A 326 35.83 -117.66 -46.12
C GLU A 326 35.12 -118.83 -46.79
N PHE A 327 33.83 -118.67 -47.08
CA PHE A 327 33.14 -119.49 -48.07
C PHE A 327 32.28 -118.57 -48.93
N THR A 328 32.83 -118.21 -50.07
CA THR A 328 32.12 -117.65 -51.22
C THR A 328 31.28 -118.74 -51.88
N PHE A 329 30.06 -118.41 -52.27
CA PHE A 329 29.32 -119.17 -53.27
C PHE A 329 28.72 -118.21 -54.30
N ASP A 330 29.35 -118.18 -55.47
CA ASP A 330 28.79 -117.65 -56.70
C ASP A 330 27.71 -118.58 -57.26
N GLY A 331 26.73 -118.03 -57.99
CA GLY A 331 26.05 -118.78 -59.03
C GLY A 331 24.52 -118.66 -59.08
N ALA A 332 24.07 -117.53 -59.64
CA ALA A 332 22.90 -117.32 -60.50
C ALA A 332 21.85 -118.43 -60.67
N CYS A 333 20.57 -118.06 -60.49
CA CYS A 333 19.53 -118.13 -61.52
C CYS A 333 18.21 -117.55 -60.98
N THR A 334 17.79 -116.39 -61.48
CA THR A 334 16.42 -115.86 -61.34
C THR A 334 15.44 -116.72 -62.15
N PRO A 335 14.15 -116.82 -61.76
CA PRO A 335 13.18 -115.78 -62.14
C PRO A 335 12.12 -115.43 -61.07
N LEU A 336 11.51 -114.25 -61.25
CA LEU A 336 10.23 -113.76 -60.69
C LEU A 336 10.23 -113.02 -59.34
N ASP A 337 10.86 -111.84 -59.35
CA ASP A 337 10.18 -110.53 -59.38
C ASP A 337 9.11 -110.14 -58.31
N VAL A 338 9.23 -110.63 -57.07
CA VAL A 338 8.45 -110.11 -55.92
C VAL A 338 9.26 -109.13 -55.06
N ARG A 339 10.57 -109.33 -54.94
CA ARG A 339 11.43 -108.49 -54.10
C ARG A 339 11.67 -107.10 -54.69
N LYS A 340 11.94 -107.02 -56.00
CA LYS A 340 12.07 -105.74 -56.72
C LYS A 340 10.76 -104.97 -56.77
N THR A 341 9.62 -105.65 -56.90
CA THR A 341 8.30 -104.99 -56.83
C THR A 341 7.97 -104.51 -55.42
N MET A 342 8.34 -105.25 -54.36
CA MET A 342 8.22 -104.77 -52.98
C MET A 342 9.14 -103.57 -52.67
N GLU A 343 10.41 -103.61 -53.08
CA GLU A 343 11.36 -102.50 -52.89
C GLU A 343 10.95 -101.26 -53.71
N LEU A 344 10.46 -101.45 -54.93
CA LEU A 344 9.94 -100.37 -55.78
C LEU A 344 8.65 -99.78 -55.19
N ASN A 345 7.76 -100.60 -54.61
CA ASN A 345 6.57 -100.09 -53.92
C ASN A 345 6.93 -99.39 -52.59
N LEU A 346 7.92 -99.88 -51.85
CA LEU A 346 8.39 -99.24 -50.62
C LEU A 346 9.01 -97.87 -50.92
N THR A 347 9.90 -97.78 -51.92
CA THR A 347 10.51 -96.52 -52.36
C THR A 347 9.49 -95.57 -52.98
N LYS A 348 8.50 -96.07 -53.73
CA LYS A 348 7.38 -95.26 -54.23
C LYS A 348 6.51 -94.71 -53.10
N ASN A 349 6.24 -95.49 -52.06
CA ASN A 349 5.52 -95.04 -50.88
C ASN A 349 6.32 -94.02 -50.08
N GLN A 350 7.62 -94.26 -49.85
CA GLN A 350 8.51 -93.30 -49.19
C GLN A 350 8.61 -91.98 -49.96
N ASN A 351 8.74 -92.03 -51.29
CA ASN A 351 8.75 -90.83 -52.14
C ASN A 351 7.38 -90.12 -52.13
N SER A 352 6.27 -90.86 -52.10
CA SER A 352 4.94 -90.26 -51.95
C SER A 352 4.76 -89.57 -50.60
N ASP A 353 5.26 -90.16 -49.51
CA ASP A 353 5.20 -89.57 -48.17
C ASP A 353 6.14 -88.38 -48.02
N LEU A 354 7.33 -88.43 -48.62
CA LEU A 354 8.23 -87.29 -48.71
C LEU A 354 7.62 -86.15 -49.52
N GLN A 355 6.98 -86.45 -50.64
CA GLN A 355 6.27 -85.44 -51.45
C GLN A 355 5.13 -84.80 -50.65
N LYS A 356 4.30 -85.60 -49.96
CA LYS A 356 3.24 -85.07 -49.09
C LYS A 356 3.79 -84.18 -47.97
N ARG A 357 4.91 -84.56 -47.36
CA ARG A 357 5.58 -83.74 -46.33
C ARG A 357 6.13 -82.45 -46.92
N TYR A 358 6.72 -82.51 -48.12
CA TYR A 358 7.20 -81.34 -48.85
C TYR A 358 6.04 -80.38 -49.17
N ASP A 359 4.94 -80.88 -49.72
CA ASP A 359 3.75 -80.09 -50.04
C ASP A 359 3.16 -79.45 -48.77
N GLN A 360 3.10 -80.18 -47.64
CA GLN A 360 2.69 -79.64 -46.35
C GLN A 360 3.64 -78.55 -45.82
N LEU A 361 4.95 -78.73 -46.02
CA LEU A 361 5.95 -77.75 -45.63
C LEU A 361 5.83 -76.48 -46.48
N GLU A 362 5.57 -76.62 -47.78
CA GLU A 362 5.36 -75.52 -48.71
C GLU A 362 4.10 -74.71 -48.37
N VAL A 363 3.01 -75.36 -47.96
CA VAL A 363 1.82 -74.69 -47.43
C VAL A 363 2.16 -73.91 -46.16
N LYS A 364 2.85 -74.52 -45.18
CA LYS A 364 3.28 -73.82 -43.95
C LYS A 364 4.18 -72.61 -44.23
N PHE A 365 5.10 -72.73 -45.19
CA PHE A 365 5.96 -71.61 -45.61
C PHE A 365 5.16 -70.49 -46.27
N ARG A 366 4.14 -70.83 -47.06
CA ARG A 366 3.22 -69.84 -47.62
C ARG A 366 2.44 -69.11 -46.53
N ASP A 367 1.86 -69.85 -45.58
CA ASP A 367 1.07 -69.28 -44.49
C ASP A 367 1.91 -68.37 -43.59
N THR A 368 3.12 -68.81 -43.20
CA THR A 368 4.06 -67.96 -42.43
C THR A 368 4.52 -66.74 -43.21
N ARG A 369 4.69 -66.84 -44.53
CA ARG A 369 5.01 -65.67 -45.36
C ARG A 369 3.87 -64.66 -45.39
N GLU A 370 2.63 -65.12 -45.49
CA GLU A 370 1.44 -64.27 -45.43
C GLU A 370 1.32 -63.59 -44.05
N GLN A 371 1.49 -64.34 -42.96
CA GLN A 371 1.52 -63.79 -41.60
C GLN A 371 2.61 -62.73 -41.41
N LEU A 372 3.81 -62.95 -41.96
CA LEU A 372 4.88 -61.96 -41.92
C LEU A 372 4.55 -60.71 -42.74
N GLN A 373 3.89 -60.87 -43.89
CA GLN A 373 3.45 -59.76 -44.73
C GLN A 373 2.39 -58.89 -44.03
N ASP A 374 1.44 -59.53 -43.35
CA ASP A 374 0.43 -58.85 -42.53
C ASP A 374 1.10 -58.11 -41.36
N SER A 375 2.02 -58.77 -40.65
CA SER A 375 2.75 -58.15 -39.54
C SER A 375 3.60 -56.95 -39.98
N ILE A 376 4.22 -57.00 -41.17
CA ILE A 376 4.93 -55.86 -41.75
C ILE A 376 3.95 -54.71 -42.03
N SER A 377 2.78 -55.00 -42.58
CA SER A 377 1.75 -54.00 -42.87
C SER A 377 1.23 -53.32 -41.59
N ASP A 378 1.02 -54.09 -40.52
CA ASP A 378 0.66 -53.56 -39.20
C ASP A 378 1.76 -52.69 -38.60
N CYS A 379 3.03 -53.07 -38.76
CA CYS A 379 4.17 -52.26 -38.33
C CYS A 379 4.24 -50.94 -39.12
N GLU A 380 3.97 -50.95 -40.43
CA GLU A 380 3.93 -49.73 -41.24
C GLU A 380 2.80 -48.79 -40.82
N LEU A 381 1.63 -49.34 -40.46
CA LEU A 381 0.52 -48.56 -39.90
C LEU A 381 0.89 -47.94 -38.55
N ALA A 382 1.49 -48.72 -37.65
CA ALA A 382 1.95 -48.24 -36.35
C ALA A 382 3.01 -47.14 -36.47
N VAL A 383 3.91 -47.21 -37.46
CA VAL A 383 4.89 -46.15 -37.74
C VAL A 383 4.21 -44.87 -38.22
N LYS A 384 3.19 -44.97 -39.07
CA LYS A 384 2.41 -43.80 -39.52
C LYS A 384 1.64 -43.15 -38.37
N GLU A 385 1.02 -43.95 -37.52
CA GLU A 385 0.31 -43.48 -36.33
C GLU A 385 1.26 -42.82 -35.33
N LYS A 386 2.41 -43.43 -35.06
CA LYS A 386 3.46 -42.83 -34.22
C LYS A 386 3.87 -41.45 -34.75
N LYS A 387 4.09 -41.32 -36.05
CA LYS A 387 4.46 -40.03 -36.66
C LYS A 387 3.35 -38.98 -36.50
N LEU A 388 2.09 -39.39 -36.66
CA LEU A 388 0.95 -38.50 -36.43
C LEU A 388 0.89 -38.01 -34.97
N LEU A 389 1.12 -38.91 -34.01
CA LEU A 389 1.17 -38.56 -32.59
C LEU A 389 2.36 -37.64 -32.25
N GLU A 390 3.53 -37.87 -32.87
CA GLU A 390 4.70 -36.99 -32.72
C GLU A 390 4.42 -35.58 -33.25
N ASP A 391 3.75 -35.46 -34.41
CA ASP A 391 3.33 -34.17 -34.97
C ASP A 391 2.28 -33.46 -34.10
N GLN A 392 1.34 -34.20 -33.51
CA GLN A 392 0.36 -33.65 -32.56
C GLN A 392 1.05 -33.16 -31.28
N LEU A 393 2.01 -33.93 -30.76
CA LEU A 393 2.77 -33.57 -29.57
C LEU A 393 3.62 -32.33 -29.81
N LEU A 394 4.22 -32.19 -31.00
CA LEU A 394 4.95 -30.99 -31.39
C LEU A 394 4.04 -29.76 -31.41
N LYS A 395 2.85 -29.85 -32.01
CA LYS A 395 1.87 -28.75 -32.02
C LYS A 395 1.44 -28.36 -30.61
N ALA A 396 1.15 -29.32 -29.74
CA ALA A 396 0.79 -29.05 -28.35
C ALA A 396 1.93 -28.34 -27.58
N ARG A 397 3.19 -28.70 -27.85
CA ARG A 397 4.35 -28.01 -27.27
C ARG A 397 4.49 -26.57 -27.78
N GLU A 398 4.25 -26.33 -29.06
CA GLU A 398 4.25 -24.98 -29.63
C GLU A 398 3.12 -24.11 -29.05
N GLU A 399 1.94 -24.68 -28.83
CA GLU A 399 0.81 -23.99 -28.18
C GLU A 399 1.12 -23.66 -26.72
N LEU A 400 1.67 -24.60 -25.95
CA LEU A 400 2.12 -24.34 -24.58
C LEU A 400 3.17 -23.23 -24.52
N ALA A 401 4.16 -23.24 -25.42
CA ALA A 401 5.16 -22.17 -25.49
C ALA A 401 4.54 -20.80 -25.81
N ARG A 402 3.51 -20.75 -26.67
CA ARG A 402 2.76 -19.51 -26.94
C ARG A 402 2.02 -19.03 -25.70
N ILE A 403 1.31 -19.92 -25.01
CA ILE A 403 0.59 -19.61 -23.76
C ILE A 403 1.55 -19.06 -22.70
N ASP A 404 2.73 -19.65 -22.54
CA ASP A 404 3.76 -19.16 -21.61
C ASP A 404 4.21 -17.74 -21.97
N THR A 405 4.45 -17.47 -23.26
CA THR A 405 4.83 -16.11 -23.69
C THR A 405 3.72 -15.08 -23.48
N ASP A 406 2.46 -15.45 -23.71
CA ASP A 406 1.32 -14.55 -23.50
C ASP A 406 1.05 -14.33 -22.02
N THR A 407 1.22 -15.35 -21.18
CA THR A 407 1.18 -15.24 -19.71
C THR A 407 2.28 -14.29 -19.22
N GLN A 408 3.48 -14.38 -19.77
CA GLN A 408 4.58 -13.48 -19.42
C GLN A 408 4.30 -12.03 -19.84
N LYS A 409 3.71 -11.81 -21.03
CA LYS A 409 3.27 -10.47 -21.48
C LYS A 409 2.18 -9.90 -20.57
N LEU A 410 1.19 -10.70 -20.20
CA LEU A 410 0.13 -10.29 -19.28
C LEU A 410 0.70 -9.90 -17.92
N LYS A 411 1.66 -10.66 -17.39
CA LYS A 411 2.34 -10.34 -16.13
C LYS A 411 3.10 -9.01 -16.20
N ILE A 412 3.78 -8.74 -17.31
CA ILE A 412 4.47 -7.45 -17.52
C ILE A 412 3.45 -6.31 -17.60
N SER A 413 2.37 -6.47 -18.38
CA SER A 413 1.29 -5.48 -18.52
C SER A 413 0.66 -5.14 -17.17
N PHE A 414 0.39 -6.17 -16.35
CA PHE A 414 -0.19 -5.99 -15.02
C PHE A 414 0.75 -5.23 -14.06
N GLU A 415 2.04 -5.54 -14.08
CA GLU A 415 3.03 -4.81 -13.25
C GLU A 415 3.21 -3.36 -13.71
N ASP A 416 3.08 -3.08 -15.01
CA ASP A 416 3.13 -1.72 -15.54
C ASP A 416 1.87 -0.93 -15.16
N GLU A 417 0.66 -1.50 -15.31
CA GLU A 417 -0.60 -0.89 -14.85
C GLU A 417 -0.59 -0.62 -13.34
N LYS A 418 -0.08 -1.57 -12.55
CA LYS A 418 0.10 -1.40 -11.10
C LYS A 418 1.07 -0.27 -10.78
N ARG A 419 2.15 -0.13 -11.53
CA ARG A 419 3.11 0.98 -11.36
C ARG A 419 2.45 2.32 -11.68
N ASP A 420 1.70 2.41 -12.76
CA ASP A 420 0.98 3.63 -13.16
C ASP A 420 -0.08 4.02 -12.12
N ALA A 421 -0.84 3.05 -11.60
CA ALA A 421 -1.81 3.28 -10.52
C ALA A 421 -1.14 3.79 -9.23
N LEU A 422 0.04 3.26 -8.87
CA LEU A 422 0.81 3.73 -7.71
C LEU A 422 1.33 5.15 -7.91
N VAL A 423 1.82 5.49 -9.11
CA VAL A 423 2.27 6.85 -9.43
C VAL A 423 1.10 7.84 -9.34
N GLN A 424 -0.07 7.47 -9.87
CA GLN A 424 -1.26 8.31 -9.79
C GLN A 424 -1.72 8.52 -8.33
N LEU A 425 -1.69 7.46 -7.52
CA LEU A 425 -2.00 7.56 -6.09
C LEU A 425 -1.02 8.48 -5.36
N GLU A 426 0.28 8.40 -5.66
CA GLU A 426 1.31 9.26 -5.06
C GLU A 426 1.09 10.74 -5.42
N ASP A 427 0.78 11.04 -6.68
CA ASP A 427 0.48 12.39 -7.14
C ASP A 427 -0.78 12.97 -6.48
N ASP A 428 -1.83 12.17 -6.33
CA ASP A 428 -3.07 12.61 -5.69
C ASP A 428 -2.88 12.80 -4.18
N LEU A 429 -2.10 11.94 -3.52
CA LEU A 429 -1.71 12.10 -2.12
C LEU A 429 -0.90 13.41 -1.93
N LYS A 430 0.04 13.68 -2.84
CA LYS A 430 0.86 14.89 -2.82
C LYS A 430 0.02 16.15 -3.01
N LYS A 431 -0.93 16.15 -3.96
CA LYS A 431 -1.90 17.25 -4.14
C LYS A 431 -2.74 17.45 -2.88
N HIS A 432 -3.22 16.37 -2.26
CA HIS A 432 -4.02 16.44 -1.04
C HIS A 432 -3.23 17.04 0.13
N TYR A 433 -1.99 16.59 0.36
CA TYR A 433 -1.11 17.16 1.38
C TYR A 433 -0.79 18.62 1.11
N GLN A 434 -0.49 18.98 -0.13
CA GLN A 434 -0.21 20.37 -0.50
C GLN A 434 -1.42 21.28 -0.26
N LYS A 435 -2.64 20.81 -0.58
CA LYS A 435 -3.88 21.53 -0.29
C LYS A 435 -4.12 21.65 1.22
N SER A 436 -3.90 20.58 1.98
CA SER A 436 -4.04 20.58 3.44
C SER A 436 -3.06 21.56 4.10
N LEU A 437 -1.80 21.56 3.68
CA LEU A 437 -0.77 22.52 4.13
C LEU A 437 -1.15 23.96 3.78
N SER A 438 -1.69 24.20 2.59
CA SER A 438 -2.15 25.52 2.19
C SER A 438 -3.26 26.03 3.13
N ILE A 439 -4.28 25.20 3.38
CA ILE A 439 -5.40 25.55 4.27
C ILE A 439 -4.89 25.80 5.71
N GLN A 440 -4.01 24.94 6.23
CA GLN A 440 -3.41 25.16 7.55
C GLN A 440 -2.62 26.47 7.63
N SER A 441 -1.84 26.78 6.60
CA SER A 441 -1.07 28.03 6.56
C SER A 441 -1.97 29.26 6.49
N GLU A 442 -3.13 29.15 5.84
CA GLU A 442 -4.12 30.21 5.71
C GLU A 442 -4.89 30.43 7.03
N ASN A 443 -5.27 29.34 7.71
CA ASN A 443 -5.86 29.39 9.04
C ASN A 443 -4.91 30.04 10.06
N LEU A 444 -3.63 29.64 10.07
CA LEU A 444 -2.63 30.25 10.96
C LEU A 444 -2.40 31.73 10.65
N ARG A 445 -2.46 32.15 9.37
CA ARG A 445 -2.41 33.57 9.00
C ARG A 445 -3.63 34.33 9.51
N HIS A 446 -4.83 33.76 9.39
CA HIS A 446 -6.05 34.36 9.94
C HIS A 446 -6.00 34.48 11.46
N GLU A 447 -5.55 33.45 12.17
CA GLU A 447 -5.38 33.48 13.63
C GLU A 447 -4.35 34.53 14.05
N LEU A 448 -3.20 34.62 13.36
CA LEU A 448 -2.18 35.63 13.63
C LEU A 448 -2.71 37.05 13.38
N ASN A 449 -3.44 37.26 12.29
CA ASN A 449 -4.02 38.57 11.97
C ASN A 449 -5.10 38.95 12.98
N SER A 450 -5.96 38.01 13.40
CA SER A 450 -6.96 38.25 14.44
C SER A 450 -6.30 38.57 15.79
N ALA A 451 -5.21 37.89 16.14
CA ALA A 451 -4.45 38.18 17.36
C ALA A 451 -3.82 39.59 17.31
N LYS A 452 -3.20 39.96 16.18
CA LYS A 452 -2.65 41.31 15.97
C LYS A 452 -3.74 42.38 16.04
N GLU A 453 -4.90 42.14 15.44
CA GLU A 453 -6.03 43.08 15.47
C GLU A 453 -6.55 43.28 16.90
N LYS A 454 -6.66 42.19 17.68
CA LYS A 454 -7.01 42.28 19.12
C LYS A 454 -5.98 43.08 19.90
N GLU A 455 -4.69 42.87 19.65
CA GLU A 455 -3.60 43.62 20.31
C GLU A 455 -3.63 45.11 19.93
N VAL A 456 -3.80 45.44 18.65
CA VAL A 456 -3.94 46.82 18.18
C VAL A 456 -5.17 47.48 18.80
N ASN A 457 -6.31 46.79 18.84
CA ASN A 457 -7.52 47.31 19.46
C ASN A 457 -7.36 47.54 20.97
N ALA A 458 -6.65 46.65 21.68
CA ALA A 458 -6.35 46.82 23.09
C ALA A 458 -5.45 48.05 23.35
N LEU A 459 -4.35 48.18 22.59
CA LEU A 459 -3.44 49.33 22.68
C LEU A 459 -4.14 50.64 22.31
N THR A 460 -5.07 50.62 21.35
CA THR A 460 -5.84 51.81 20.95
C THR A 460 -6.79 52.26 22.06
N ARG A 461 -7.41 51.32 22.79
CA ARG A 461 -8.23 51.66 23.98
C ARG A 461 -7.37 52.23 25.10
N GLU A 462 -6.24 51.62 25.40
CA GLU A 462 -5.30 52.11 26.42
C GLU A 462 -4.80 53.52 26.09
N LEU A 463 -4.51 53.80 24.81
CA LEU A 463 -4.16 55.15 24.35
C LEU A 463 -5.31 56.15 24.56
N ALA A 464 -6.55 55.75 24.27
CA ALA A 464 -7.72 56.61 24.45
C ALA A 464 -7.96 56.93 25.94
N GLU A 465 -7.83 55.94 26.82
CA GLU A 465 -7.93 56.11 28.28
C GLU A 465 -6.84 57.06 28.79
N LYS A 466 -5.58 56.85 28.42
CA LYS A 466 -4.46 57.73 28.83
C LYS A 466 -4.59 59.15 28.27
N SER A 467 -5.12 59.29 27.06
CA SER A 467 -5.36 60.62 26.47
C SER A 467 -6.52 61.35 27.16
N ALA A 468 -7.52 60.63 27.67
CA ALA A 468 -8.58 61.22 28.49
C ALA A 468 -8.04 61.66 29.86
N GLU A 469 -7.19 60.84 30.50
CA GLU A 469 -6.52 61.17 31.77
C GLU A 469 -5.64 62.44 31.63
N ILE A 470 -4.90 62.58 30.53
CA ILE A 470 -4.14 63.82 30.24
C ILE A 470 -5.06 65.03 30.15
N LYS A 471 -6.18 64.92 29.44
CA LYS A 471 -7.12 66.05 29.30
C LYS A 471 -7.70 66.45 30.66
N GLU A 472 -8.06 65.48 31.50
CA GLU A 472 -8.58 65.73 32.84
C GLU A 472 -7.54 66.42 33.74
N LEU A 473 -6.28 65.96 33.69
CA LEU A 473 -5.18 66.61 34.41
C LEU A 473 -4.85 68.00 33.87
N GLN A 474 -4.95 68.23 32.56
CA GLN A 474 -4.80 69.56 31.96
C GLN A 474 -5.89 70.51 32.44
N THR A 475 -7.16 70.08 32.46
CA THR A 475 -8.25 70.88 33.03
C THR A 475 -8.03 71.20 34.51
N SER A 476 -7.59 70.21 35.31
CA SER A 476 -7.30 70.43 36.72
C SER A 476 -6.10 71.39 36.93
N LEU A 477 -5.07 71.28 36.09
CA LEU A 477 -3.93 72.20 36.14
C LEU A 477 -4.36 73.64 35.80
N ASP A 478 -5.21 73.81 34.80
CA ASP A 478 -5.74 75.12 34.40
C ASP A 478 -6.61 75.74 35.49
N GLU A 479 -7.42 74.94 36.19
CA GLU A 479 -8.18 75.36 37.38
C GLU A 479 -7.24 75.83 38.50
N ILE A 480 -6.22 75.04 38.85
CA ILE A 480 -5.23 75.41 39.88
C ILE A 480 -4.47 76.69 39.49
N LYS A 481 -4.14 76.87 38.20
CA LYS A 481 -3.48 78.08 37.70
C LYS A 481 -4.40 79.29 37.78
N ASN A 482 -5.68 79.15 37.47
CA ASN A 482 -6.66 80.21 37.62
C ASN A 482 -6.85 80.59 39.09
N ASP A 483 -6.97 79.61 39.99
CA ASP A 483 -7.04 79.84 41.44
C ASP A 483 -5.80 80.62 41.91
N TYR A 484 -4.60 80.21 41.49
CA TYR A 484 -3.35 80.90 41.83
C TYR A 484 -3.33 82.36 41.34
N VAL A 485 -3.79 82.62 40.12
CA VAL A 485 -3.88 83.99 39.57
C VAL A 485 -4.90 84.83 40.34
N GLU A 486 -6.06 84.26 40.67
CA GLU A 486 -7.12 84.94 41.41
C GLU A 486 -6.69 85.26 42.86
N LEU A 487 -5.99 84.33 43.51
CA LEU A 487 -5.36 84.54 44.82
C LEU A 487 -4.25 85.59 44.77
N SER A 488 -3.36 85.54 43.77
CA SER A 488 -2.32 86.56 43.57
C SER A 488 -2.95 87.96 43.42
N ARG A 489 -4.09 88.06 42.73
CA ARG A 489 -4.86 89.29 42.55
C ARG A 489 -5.59 89.74 43.83
N GLN A 490 -6.04 88.82 44.67
CA GLN A 490 -6.58 89.15 46.01
C GLN A 490 -5.47 89.58 46.98
N ASN A 491 -4.27 89.04 46.83
CA ASN A 491 -3.12 89.34 47.67
C ASN A 491 -2.59 90.76 47.49
N THR A 492 -2.77 91.37 46.32
CA THR A 492 -2.43 92.78 46.10
C THR A 492 -3.37 93.76 46.83
N ASN A 493 -4.48 93.27 47.41
CA ASN A 493 -5.53 94.10 48.01
C ASN A 493 -5.65 93.99 49.55
N THR A 494 -4.84 93.17 50.25
CA THR A 494 -4.98 92.97 51.72
C THR A 494 -3.66 92.80 52.47
N GLU A 495 -3.49 93.46 53.63
CA GLU A 495 -2.32 93.44 54.54
C GLU A 495 -2.14 92.11 55.32
N SER A 496 -2.50 90.95 54.75
CA SER A 496 -2.39 89.64 55.40
C SER A 496 -1.18 88.84 54.89
N ASP A 497 0.01 89.36 55.19
CA ASP A 497 1.26 89.00 54.49
C ASP A 497 1.83 87.60 54.79
N ASN A 498 1.42 86.94 55.89
CA ASN A 498 2.02 85.66 56.31
C ASN A 498 1.18 84.43 55.92
N LEU A 499 -0.14 84.46 56.12
CA LEU A 499 -1.03 83.35 55.72
C LEU A 499 -1.05 83.14 54.19
N SER A 500 -0.97 84.24 53.44
CA SER A 500 -1.01 84.19 51.98
C SER A 500 0.30 83.71 51.36
N LYS A 501 1.45 83.94 52.01
CA LYS A 501 2.74 83.37 51.57
C LYS A 501 2.77 81.86 51.73
N THR A 502 2.28 81.33 52.85
CA THR A 502 2.19 79.87 53.06
C THR A 502 1.21 79.21 52.09
N TYR A 503 0.05 79.82 51.85
CA TYR A 503 -0.94 79.27 50.95
C TYR A 503 -0.50 79.34 49.47
N ASN A 504 0.14 80.44 49.05
CA ASN A 504 0.73 80.52 47.71
C ASN A 504 1.88 79.53 47.51
N ALA A 505 2.73 79.30 48.52
CA ALA A 505 3.77 78.27 48.44
C ALA A 505 3.19 76.86 48.31
N GLU A 506 2.06 76.58 48.98
CA GLU A 506 1.38 75.29 48.90
C GLU A 506 0.68 75.08 47.54
N LEU A 507 0.05 76.13 47.00
CA LEU A 507 -0.49 76.13 45.63
C LEU A 507 0.61 75.95 44.58
N GLN A 508 1.74 76.63 44.74
CA GLN A 508 2.86 76.49 43.83
C GLN A 508 3.47 75.07 43.88
N ALA A 509 3.58 74.48 45.07
CA ALA A 509 3.97 73.08 45.23
C ALA A 509 2.93 72.09 44.67
N ARG A 510 1.64 72.47 44.59
CA ARG A 510 0.59 71.69 43.92
C ARG A 510 0.69 71.81 42.39
N VAL A 511 0.96 73.00 41.87
CA VAL A 511 1.21 73.23 40.43
C VAL A 511 2.41 72.40 39.98
N GLU A 512 3.54 72.46 40.69
CA GLU A 512 4.74 71.67 40.32
C GLU A 512 4.50 70.15 40.36
N ARG A 513 3.70 69.67 41.33
CA ARG A 513 3.29 68.25 41.40
C ARG A 513 2.36 67.86 40.25
N ALA A 514 1.42 68.72 39.89
CA ALA A 514 0.53 68.48 38.77
C ALA A 514 1.29 68.51 37.43
N GLU A 515 2.22 69.44 37.24
CA GLU A 515 3.07 69.54 36.04
C GLU A 515 4.00 68.33 35.88
N THR A 516 4.57 67.84 36.98
CA THR A 516 5.39 66.62 36.94
C THR A 516 4.58 65.36 36.65
N ALA A 517 3.36 65.23 37.20
CA ALA A 517 2.45 64.14 36.87
C ALA A 517 2.04 64.17 35.39
N LEU A 518 1.71 65.34 34.86
CA LEU A 518 1.32 65.54 33.46
C LEU A 518 2.47 65.15 32.51
N LYS A 519 3.70 65.56 32.84
CA LYS A 519 4.89 65.24 32.05
C LYS A 519 5.22 63.74 32.03
N ASN A 520 5.00 63.04 33.14
CA ASN A 520 5.18 61.58 33.21
C ASN A 520 4.16 60.85 32.33
N ILE A 521 2.88 61.26 32.38
CA ILE A 521 1.82 60.64 31.58
C ILE A 521 1.99 60.99 30.09
N GLU A 522 2.44 62.20 29.75
CA GLU A 522 2.81 62.56 28.36
C GLU A 522 3.94 61.68 27.82
N GLN A 523 4.94 61.34 28.65
CA GLN A 523 6.01 60.41 28.26
C GLN A 523 5.49 58.98 28.05
N GLU A 524 4.59 58.50 28.92
CA GLU A 524 3.94 57.19 28.75
C GLU A 524 3.09 57.15 27.47
N ASN A 525 2.33 58.21 27.20
CA ASN A 525 1.48 58.30 26.01
C ASN A 525 2.31 58.37 24.72
N ALA A 526 3.46 59.08 24.74
CA ALA A 526 4.42 59.08 23.64
C ALA A 526 5.08 57.69 23.43
N ALA A 527 5.30 56.92 24.50
CA ALA A 527 5.81 55.55 24.40
C ALA A 527 4.77 54.58 23.82
N LEU A 528 3.50 54.72 24.20
CA LEU A 528 2.37 53.97 23.65
C LEU A 528 2.17 54.26 22.16
N LEU A 529 2.22 55.53 21.74
CA LEU A 529 2.17 55.92 20.32
C LEU A 529 3.29 55.28 19.50
N ARG A 530 4.51 55.23 20.03
CA ARG A 530 5.62 54.51 19.36
C ARG A 530 5.35 53.01 19.27
N ARG A 531 4.81 52.39 20.33
CA ARG A 531 4.43 50.97 20.30
C ARG A 531 3.39 50.68 19.24
N ILE A 532 2.33 51.48 19.14
CA ILE A 532 1.28 51.35 18.11
C ILE A 532 1.85 51.54 16.70
N GLN A 533 2.73 52.52 16.48
CA GLN A 533 3.40 52.69 15.19
C GLN A 533 4.31 51.50 14.84
N THR A 534 5.03 50.93 15.81
CA THR A 534 5.87 49.74 15.59
C THR A 534 5.08 48.44 15.42
N SER A 535 3.84 48.35 15.93
CA SER A 535 2.96 47.19 15.73
C SER A 535 2.15 47.28 14.42
N ALA A 536 1.85 48.50 13.95
CA ALA A 536 1.13 48.76 12.70
C ALA A 536 2.03 48.70 11.44
N GLN A 537 3.36 48.81 11.58
CA GLN A 537 4.26 48.63 10.44
C GLN A 537 4.48 47.13 10.12
N PRO A 538 4.39 46.73 8.83
CA PRO A 538 4.76 45.38 8.42
C PRO A 538 6.26 45.20 8.64
N LYS A 539 6.63 44.48 9.71
CA LYS A 539 8.02 44.24 10.09
C LYS A 539 8.82 43.68 8.92
N ASP A 540 9.97 44.30 8.67
CA ASP A 540 11.11 43.76 7.92
C ASP A 540 11.44 42.30 8.28
N GLY A 541 11.01 41.80 9.44
CA GLY A 541 11.13 40.40 9.84
C GLY A 541 10.46 39.39 8.89
N GLU A 542 9.37 39.74 8.20
CA GLU A 542 8.78 38.85 7.19
C GLU A 542 9.63 38.82 5.91
N GLU A 543 10.23 39.95 5.53
CA GLU A 543 11.15 40.04 4.40
C GLU A 543 12.49 39.38 4.70
N GLU A 544 12.94 39.44 5.96
CA GLU A 544 14.15 38.79 6.45
C GLU A 544 13.96 37.28 6.58
N LEU A 545 12.78 36.81 7.00
CA LEU A 545 12.38 35.40 6.93
C LEU A 545 12.31 34.91 5.48
N LYS A 546 11.74 35.68 4.54
CA LYS A 546 11.74 35.36 3.11
C LYS A 546 13.16 35.30 2.54
N LYS A 547 14.04 36.24 2.91
CA LYS A 547 15.47 36.23 2.53
C LYS A 547 16.21 35.03 3.15
N ARG A 548 15.92 34.64 4.39
CA ARG A 548 16.50 33.44 5.03
C ARG A 548 16.07 32.16 4.33
N HIS A 549 14.78 32.03 4.04
CA HIS A 549 14.22 30.87 3.36
C HIS A 549 14.71 30.75 1.91
N ALA A 550 14.93 31.88 1.23
CA ALA A 550 15.54 31.92 -0.10
C ALA A 550 17.01 31.47 -0.08
N ARG A 551 17.82 31.95 0.89
CA ARG A 551 19.21 31.52 1.09
C ARG A 551 19.31 30.04 1.42
N GLU A 552 18.40 29.52 2.24
CA GLU A 552 18.37 28.11 2.62
C GLU A 552 17.96 27.21 1.44
N LYS A 553 16.97 27.63 0.65
CA LYS A 553 16.60 26.96 -0.61
C LYS A 553 17.77 26.94 -1.61
N GLU A 554 18.52 28.03 -1.71
CA GLU A 554 19.71 28.11 -2.56
C GLU A 554 20.84 27.19 -2.05
N HIS A 555 21.05 27.13 -0.73
CA HIS A 555 22.01 26.24 -0.09
C HIS A 555 21.71 24.76 -0.39
N TRP A 556 20.45 24.33 -0.19
CA TRP A 556 20.02 22.97 -0.52
C TRP A 556 20.09 22.67 -2.03
N GLY A 557 19.77 23.65 -2.88
CA GLY A 557 19.94 23.52 -4.33
C GLY A 557 21.41 23.39 -4.77
N LYS A 558 22.36 24.02 -4.05
CA LYS A 558 23.80 23.85 -4.26
C LYS A 558 24.28 22.48 -3.78
N GLU A 559 23.83 22.03 -2.60
CA GLU A 559 24.23 20.72 -2.06
C GLU A 559 23.67 19.57 -2.90
N LYS A 560 22.42 19.67 -3.38
CA LYS A 560 21.85 18.71 -4.34
C LYS A 560 22.70 18.61 -5.61
N ARG A 561 23.06 19.75 -6.22
CA ARG A 561 23.95 19.78 -7.41
C ARG A 561 25.33 19.20 -7.11
N ARG A 562 25.89 19.45 -5.93
CA ARG A 562 27.17 18.88 -5.47
C ARG A 562 27.10 17.35 -5.37
N LEU A 563 26.02 16.83 -4.77
CA LEU A 563 25.81 15.39 -4.62
C LEU A 563 25.57 14.71 -5.97
N GLU A 564 24.76 15.30 -6.86
CA GLU A 564 24.56 14.80 -8.23
C GLU A 564 25.85 14.83 -9.06
N SER A 565 26.71 15.84 -8.88
CA SER A 565 28.01 15.91 -9.52
C SER A 565 28.95 14.81 -9.00
N LYS A 566 29.01 14.59 -7.68
CA LYS A 566 29.76 13.47 -7.10
C LYS A 566 29.26 12.11 -7.61
N LEU A 567 27.94 11.94 -7.70
CA LEU A 567 27.35 10.70 -8.22
C LEU A 567 27.73 10.46 -9.69
N ARG A 568 27.74 11.52 -10.52
CA ARG A 568 28.21 11.46 -11.91
C ARG A 568 29.68 11.10 -12.02
N HIS A 569 30.55 11.64 -11.16
CA HIS A 569 31.97 11.28 -11.15
C HIS A 569 32.22 9.83 -10.68
N VAL A 570 31.49 9.36 -9.68
CA VAL A 570 31.58 7.95 -9.24
C VAL A 570 31.06 7.00 -10.33
N SER A 571 29.96 7.37 -11.01
CA SER A 571 29.42 6.59 -12.14
C SER A 571 30.39 6.54 -13.33
N MET A 572 31.03 7.67 -13.68
CA MET A 572 32.05 7.74 -14.74
C MET A 572 33.30 6.88 -14.47
N HIS A 573 33.66 6.66 -13.20
CA HIS A 573 34.82 5.82 -12.86
C HIS A 573 34.49 4.32 -12.82
N SER A 574 33.22 3.93 -12.63
CA SER A 574 32.80 2.52 -12.73
C SER A 574 32.76 2.02 -14.18
N SER A 575 32.44 2.88 -15.15
CA SER A 575 32.25 2.44 -16.55
C SER A 575 33.53 2.29 -17.37
N ARG A 576 34.72 2.55 -16.79
CA ARG A 576 35.99 2.61 -17.54
C ARG A 576 37.00 1.49 -17.21
N SER A 577 36.65 0.52 -16.36
CA SER A 577 37.58 -0.55 -15.93
C SER A 577 37.27 -1.96 -16.40
N SER A 578 36.26 -2.17 -17.26
CA SER A 578 35.89 -3.51 -17.71
C SER A 578 35.68 -3.59 -19.23
N SER A 579 36.80 -3.62 -19.96
CA SER A 579 36.87 -4.23 -21.30
C SER A 579 38.20 -4.97 -21.43
N PRO A 580 38.20 -6.31 -21.58
CA PRO A 580 39.39 -7.05 -21.95
C PRO A 580 39.47 -7.12 -23.49
N THR A 581 40.38 -6.37 -24.09
CA THR A 581 40.75 -6.56 -25.50
C THR A 581 42.03 -7.40 -25.59
N THR A 582 41.84 -8.62 -26.05
CA THR A 582 42.87 -9.53 -26.53
C THR A 582 43.45 -8.99 -27.83
N SER A 583 44.67 -8.46 -27.83
CA SER A 583 45.55 -8.58 -29.00
C SER A 583 47.00 -8.25 -28.69
N THR A 584 47.83 -9.22 -29.04
CA THR A 584 49.29 -9.24 -28.98
C THR A 584 49.93 -8.32 -30.03
N ARG A 585 50.99 -7.64 -29.60
CA ARG A 585 52.34 -7.59 -30.22
C ARG A 585 52.88 -6.19 -30.59
N SER A 586 54.12 -6.00 -30.14
CA SER A 586 55.22 -5.11 -30.58
C SER A 586 55.22 -3.61 -30.23
N LEU A 587 55.86 -3.32 -29.09
CA LEU A 587 57.02 -2.44 -28.90
C LEU A 587 57.20 -1.22 -29.83
N SER A 588 57.04 -0.03 -29.25
CA SER A 588 58.07 1.02 -29.29
C SER A 588 57.82 2.10 -28.23
N THR A 589 58.79 2.19 -27.32
CA THR A 589 59.37 3.37 -26.67
C THR A 589 58.64 4.72 -26.80
N THR A 590 58.05 5.22 -25.70
CA THR A 590 58.34 6.58 -25.18
C THR A 590 57.78 6.80 -23.78
N GLN A 591 58.52 7.59 -23.00
CA GLN A 591 58.34 7.95 -21.61
C GLN A 591 56.94 8.47 -21.27
N THR A 592 56.39 8.08 -20.11
CA THR A 592 55.54 8.93 -19.26
C THR A 592 55.31 8.23 -17.91
N SER A 593 55.69 8.92 -16.83
CA SER A 593 55.31 8.75 -15.42
C SER A 593 54.51 7.48 -15.05
N THR A 594 55.17 6.54 -14.39
CA THR A 594 54.53 5.48 -13.59
C THR A 594 53.53 6.09 -12.61
N PRO A 595 52.21 5.80 -12.70
CA PRO A 595 51.33 6.02 -11.57
C PRO A 595 51.75 5.02 -10.50
N ARG A 596 52.04 5.51 -9.29
CA ARG A 596 52.22 4.68 -8.09
C ARG A 596 51.02 3.73 -8.01
N GLY A 597 51.23 2.48 -8.39
CA GLY A 597 50.26 1.42 -8.17
C GLY A 597 50.08 1.30 -6.67
N VAL A 598 48.86 1.57 -6.21
CA VAL A 598 48.43 1.35 -4.84
C VAL A 598 48.87 -0.07 -4.46
N SER A 599 49.73 -0.19 -3.46
CA SER A 599 50.28 -1.48 -3.06
C SER A 599 49.11 -2.42 -2.68
N HIS A 600 49.27 -3.72 -2.90
CA HIS A 600 48.23 -4.70 -2.58
C HIS A 600 47.76 -4.60 -1.11
N GLU A 601 48.65 -4.12 -0.24
CA GLU A 601 48.40 -3.84 1.18
C GLU A 601 47.54 -2.59 1.41
N GLU A 602 47.74 -1.51 0.63
CA GLU A 602 46.86 -0.34 0.64
C GLU A 602 45.47 -0.65 0.07
N PHE A 603 45.38 -1.52 -0.94
CA PHE A 603 44.09 -1.99 -1.45
C PHE A 603 43.34 -2.82 -0.39
N ALA A 604 44.03 -3.72 0.32
CA ALA A 604 43.43 -4.49 1.42
C ALA A 604 42.96 -3.57 2.56
N LYS A 605 43.74 -2.53 2.91
CA LYS A 605 43.34 -1.51 3.89
C LYS A 605 42.11 -0.74 3.42
N LEU A 606 42.05 -0.31 2.17
CA LEU A 606 40.90 0.39 1.59
C LEU A 606 39.65 -0.52 1.53
N GLN A 607 39.81 -1.80 1.21
CA GLN A 607 38.71 -2.76 1.20
C GLN A 607 38.17 -3.03 2.61
N SER A 608 39.04 -3.13 3.60
CA SER A 608 38.65 -3.22 5.02
C SER A 608 37.91 -1.96 5.49
N GLN A 609 38.42 -0.77 5.15
CA GLN A 609 37.76 0.51 5.45
C GLN A 609 36.40 0.61 4.75
N PHE A 610 36.29 0.19 3.49
CA PHE A 610 35.03 0.18 2.75
C PHE A 610 34.01 -0.76 3.40
N ASN A 611 34.41 -1.96 3.81
CA ASN A 611 33.54 -2.90 4.52
C ASN A 611 33.08 -2.35 5.88
N SER A 612 33.96 -1.67 6.62
CA SER A 612 33.60 -1.00 7.88
C SER A 612 32.59 0.14 7.66
N VAL A 613 32.79 0.96 6.62
CA VAL A 613 31.86 2.04 6.26
C VAL A 613 30.52 1.47 5.79
N LYS A 614 30.54 0.38 5.01
CA LYS A 614 29.32 -0.30 4.57
C LYS A 614 28.53 -0.85 5.76
N LEU A 615 29.20 -1.45 6.74
CA LEU A 615 28.59 -1.95 7.97
C LEU A 615 27.95 -0.81 8.77
N LYS A 616 28.69 0.28 9.02
CA LYS A 616 28.16 1.48 9.71
C LYS A 616 26.99 2.10 8.97
N TYR A 617 27.02 2.13 7.64
CA TYR A 617 25.91 2.61 6.83
C TYR A 617 24.68 1.72 7.00
N THR A 618 24.84 0.40 6.97
CA THR A 618 23.72 -0.53 7.19
C THR A 618 23.14 -0.40 8.59
N GLU A 619 23.97 -0.25 9.62
CA GLU A 619 23.53 -0.01 11.02
C GLU A 619 22.78 1.32 11.17
N THR A 620 23.29 2.38 10.53
CA THR A 620 22.61 3.69 10.56
C THR A 620 21.29 3.62 9.83
N LEU A 621 21.23 2.91 8.70
CA LEU A 621 20.01 2.72 7.92
C LEU A 621 18.95 1.91 8.68
N THR A 622 19.34 0.84 9.37
CA THR A 622 18.41 0.08 10.23
C THR A 622 17.93 0.92 11.41
N LYS A 623 18.80 1.72 12.02
CA LYS A 623 18.41 2.64 13.10
C LYS A 623 17.40 3.68 12.62
N VAL A 624 17.66 4.34 11.49
CA VAL A 624 16.73 5.33 10.91
C VAL A 624 15.40 4.67 10.53
N LYS A 625 15.41 3.46 9.97
CA LYS A 625 14.17 2.70 9.70
C LYS A 625 13.38 2.43 10.98
N ALA A 626 14.06 2.05 12.06
CA ALA A 626 13.41 1.83 13.36
C ALA A 626 12.80 3.11 13.91
N GLU A 627 13.53 4.23 13.90
CA GLU A 627 13.04 5.54 14.34
C GLU A 627 11.86 6.03 13.50
N CYS A 628 11.89 5.84 12.17
CA CYS A 628 10.76 6.16 11.30
C CYS A 628 9.53 5.31 11.62
N ASN A 629 9.69 4.01 11.83
CA ASN A 629 8.59 3.13 12.19
C ASN A 629 7.98 3.50 13.55
N GLU A 630 8.82 3.84 14.54
CA GLU A 630 8.37 4.33 15.85
C GLU A 630 7.59 5.65 15.73
N ALA A 631 8.07 6.59 14.90
CA ALA A 631 7.37 7.85 14.65
C ALA A 631 6.03 7.64 13.95
N ILE A 632 5.97 6.75 12.95
CA ILE A 632 4.72 6.38 12.27
C ILE A 632 3.74 5.77 13.27
N GLN A 633 4.21 4.88 14.15
CA GLN A 633 3.36 4.27 15.17
C GLN A 633 2.82 5.30 16.17
N LYS A 634 3.66 6.21 16.68
CA LYS A 634 3.23 7.30 17.55
C LYS A 634 2.19 8.22 16.90
N ILE A 635 2.30 8.47 15.60
CA ILE A 635 1.30 9.26 14.85
C ILE A 635 -0.01 8.49 14.71
N LYS A 636 0.04 7.18 14.40
CA LYS A 636 -1.14 6.32 14.35
C LYS A 636 -1.87 6.29 15.69
N ASP A 637 -1.15 6.11 16.79
CA ASP A 637 -1.74 6.07 18.13
C ASP A 637 -2.40 7.40 18.49
N LYS A 638 -1.74 8.54 18.22
CA LYS A 638 -2.33 9.87 18.42
C LYS A 638 -3.57 10.11 17.56
N ASN A 639 -3.58 9.66 16.31
CA ASN A 639 -4.74 9.80 15.42
C ASN A 639 -5.90 8.92 15.91
N ASN A 640 -5.63 7.70 16.37
CA ASN A 640 -6.63 6.82 16.95
C ASN A 640 -7.23 7.40 18.23
N GLU A 641 -6.41 7.97 19.12
CA GLU A 641 -6.90 8.70 20.30
C GLU A 641 -7.77 9.89 19.92
N ARG A 642 -7.34 10.70 18.94
CA ARG A 642 -8.12 11.84 18.47
C ARG A 642 -9.46 11.39 17.90
N LEU A 643 -9.46 10.36 17.06
CA LEU A 643 -10.67 9.79 16.48
C LEU A 643 -11.60 9.26 17.58
N LYS A 644 -11.07 8.54 18.57
CA LYS A 644 -11.85 8.08 19.72
C LYS A 644 -12.49 9.23 20.49
N ARG A 645 -11.76 10.35 20.72
CA ARG A 645 -12.32 11.56 21.36
C ARG A 645 -13.40 12.22 20.51
N GLU A 646 -13.20 12.32 19.20
CA GLU A 646 -14.19 12.90 18.26
C GLU A 646 -15.47 12.05 18.20
N VAL A 647 -15.33 10.72 18.11
CA VAL A 647 -16.46 9.78 18.13
C VAL A 647 -17.23 9.88 19.46
N MET A 648 -16.53 9.91 20.60
CA MET A 648 -17.18 10.07 21.91
C MET A 648 -17.90 11.42 22.04
N ALA A 649 -17.31 12.50 21.53
CA ALA A 649 -17.93 13.82 21.54
C ALA A 649 -19.20 13.87 20.66
N GLU A 650 -19.17 13.23 19.49
CA GLU A 650 -20.33 13.17 18.60
C GLU A 650 -21.43 12.24 19.14
N GLN A 651 -21.05 11.13 19.76
CA GLN A 651 -21.97 10.26 20.48
C GLN A 651 -22.65 11.00 21.65
N LYS A 652 -21.89 11.83 22.38
CA LYS A 652 -22.45 12.69 23.43
C LYS A 652 -23.45 13.69 22.86
N ARG A 653 -23.10 14.43 21.80
CA ARG A 653 -24.01 15.39 21.13
C ARG A 653 -25.28 14.74 20.59
N THR A 654 -25.17 13.57 19.96
CA THR A 654 -26.34 12.85 19.44
C THR A 654 -27.23 12.33 20.57
N SER A 655 -26.64 11.83 21.65
CA SER A 655 -27.38 11.42 22.85
C SER A 655 -28.10 12.58 23.54
N GLU A 656 -27.49 13.77 23.59
CA GLU A 656 -28.11 14.99 24.11
C GLU A 656 -29.29 15.44 23.23
N LYS A 657 -29.11 15.46 21.90
CA LYS A 657 -30.21 15.76 20.95
C LYS A 657 -31.38 14.79 21.10
N LEU A 658 -31.11 13.49 21.24
CA LEU A 658 -32.14 12.48 21.47
C LEU A 658 -32.84 12.70 22.82
N ARG A 659 -32.10 12.98 23.88
CA ARG A 659 -32.66 13.26 25.20
C ARG A 659 -33.59 14.48 25.16
N GLU A 660 -33.18 15.55 24.46
CA GLU A 660 -33.99 16.76 24.31
C GLU A 660 -35.24 16.52 23.44
N TYR A 661 -35.12 15.73 22.37
CA TYR A 661 -36.26 15.28 21.58
C TYR A 661 -37.28 14.50 22.41
N TYR A 662 -36.84 13.51 23.20
CA TYR A 662 -37.72 12.75 24.08
C TYR A 662 -38.33 13.61 25.18
N LYS A 663 -37.58 14.55 25.76
CA LYS A 663 -38.09 15.52 26.73
C LYS A 663 -39.22 16.38 26.13
N ASN A 664 -39.05 16.83 24.88
CA ASN A 664 -40.08 17.60 24.17
C ASN A 664 -41.33 16.77 23.87
N ILE A 665 -41.18 15.49 23.48
CA ILE A 665 -42.33 14.59 23.30
C ILE A 665 -43.06 14.37 24.62
N LEU A 666 -42.34 14.04 25.70
CA LEU A 666 -42.93 13.83 27.02
C LEU A 666 -43.65 15.10 27.51
N GLY A 667 -43.06 16.28 27.31
CA GLY A 667 -43.69 17.55 27.62
C GLY A 667 -45.01 17.76 26.88
N LYS A 668 -45.07 17.43 25.58
CA LYS A 668 -46.31 17.51 24.79
C LYS A 668 -47.38 16.53 25.29
N ILE A 669 -47.00 15.28 25.58
CA ILE A 669 -47.94 14.27 26.09
C ILE A 669 -48.49 14.68 27.46
N LEU A 670 -47.65 15.23 28.34
CA LEU A 670 -48.07 15.69 29.65
C LEU A 670 -48.99 16.91 29.56
N ALA A 671 -48.69 17.87 28.67
CA ALA A 671 -49.56 19.01 28.41
C ALA A 671 -50.95 18.56 27.90
N GLU A 672 -50.98 17.68 26.89
CA GLU A 672 -52.24 17.14 26.35
C GLU A 672 -53.07 16.39 27.40
N LYS A 673 -52.41 15.65 28.31
CA LYS A 673 -53.09 15.00 29.44
C LYS A 673 -53.58 16.00 30.48
N SER A 674 -52.84 17.06 30.75
CA SER A 674 -53.26 18.14 31.66
C SER A 674 -54.52 18.84 31.12
N ASP A 675 -54.50 19.25 29.85
CA ASP A 675 -55.64 19.88 29.18
C ASP A 675 -56.89 18.98 29.21
N ARG A 676 -56.69 17.66 29.07
CA ARG A 676 -57.79 16.67 29.20
C ARG A 676 -58.35 16.57 30.61
N ILE A 677 -57.52 16.67 31.64
CA ILE A 677 -57.95 16.64 33.04
C ILE A 677 -58.69 17.93 33.38
N ASP A 678 -58.17 19.08 32.93
CA ASP A 678 -58.80 20.39 33.12
C ASP A 678 -60.14 20.51 32.38
N HIS A 679 -60.36 19.72 31.32
CA HIS A 679 -61.66 19.61 30.66
C HIS A 679 -62.65 18.65 31.34
N LEU A 680 -62.19 17.78 32.25
CA LEU A 680 -63.01 16.80 32.96
C LEU A 680 -63.39 17.23 34.39
N LEU A 681 -62.65 18.19 34.96
CA LEU A 681 -62.97 18.89 36.20
C LEU A 681 -63.84 20.12 35.91
#